data_AF-A0A0X3NIG8-F1
#
_entry.id   AF-A0A0X3NIG8-F1
#
_cell.length_a   1.000
_cell.length_b   1.000
_cell.length_c   1.000
_cell.angle_alpha   90.00
_cell.angle_beta   90.00
_cell.angle_gamma   90.00
#
_symmetry.space_group_name_H-M   'P 1'
#
loop_
_entity.id
_entity.type
_entity.pdbx_description
1 polymer ?
#
loop_
_entity_poly.entity_id
_entity_poly.type
_entity_poly.pdbx_seq_one_letter_code
_entity_poly.pdbx_strand_id
1 'polypeptide(L)'
;MPKTARLEKLEAEGVLNADFTTSPEKGLPRRQLPSFLQQYKVLLWKSILLRLRQPLQLATEIITPLILIIALVCARTSTSTTINPGCYTSAQALPSMGFLAHLQSTLCNFNYTCNPRNNMKEIKSPLLWIWEYLSSSLNSSSSMQPMGELLHSLLDAHTNLNQSISKGAAAHTALLETLHMGLSKIEKIGCRKATEDTLPPLLGNLRNNLLTSFCKIPQALRRSVLESLRDLSQGKIPTGFLNVLGPALHSIDLVKSLTGGETLHGGQLKSSLLRVAEMMSKASVLVCGSDPLTNSFLTLPVFMSALGGTASLLPEAASSSGLCLALDRAFYNRHLYYWIGRLKSLMHGRVLYYPKTPFTDAVMAQANQTAQMFARLRQLSDQWMRLRGNLLPMILYNSSLSRTFRSLGQLCATRSNISVSLRSQCQRMVNFLLEKKTPNSYENWSNLIDPLNKLSDLLHGLLNTCINYDRFRGFTDEADMQRTLDRDLMDPAPVILVIFDKTPTNSSFSSPSTRSLSSSLLSLRFRFPARLVDQTFKFRVLDKVWTPYPRSSSSHSMKYFTSGFIDIQDQIERAYISLLSGYPDRPAAGSLPSTNLLLPTEMQLIPTPCYKSDPMLQILTQQLDCIICIVWICTAMFAARAVVYEKELRLKEFTNVLGLSNFVHWLNWFTITCIVVVIPALLVSILLKFGGLCPSADCSLLFTFLMAFIWALIPQAFLVSVFFTQANFAAIASGLIYFLMFTPYASVFLYELGSLEISLLSLSPQVAVALSFSRIGALEEIGRGAIWGDLNGSQLSNDPVTLSHCLSMLMLDGFLAWLCLLYLEAVLPGTYGLTKPWYFLCTWEFWRPKIRSWGRAGLGGKRRVMGGEE
;
A
#
# COMPACT_ATOMS: atom_id res chain seq x y z
N MET A 1 -38.57 38.20 50.14
CA MET A 1 -39.06 39.52 50.60
C MET A 1 -40.18 39.98 49.65
N PRO A 2 -41.30 40.52 50.17
CA PRO A 2 -42.60 40.45 49.52
C PRO A 2 -43.05 41.79 48.92
N LYS A 3 -44.07 41.74 48.04
CA LYS A 3 -45.14 42.74 47.88
C LYS A 3 -46.18 42.22 46.89
N THR A 4 -47.42 42.02 47.35
CA THR A 4 -48.67 42.60 46.79
C THR A 4 -49.89 41.80 47.25
N ALA A 5 -50.38 42.14 48.44
CA ALA A 5 -51.78 42.00 48.82
C ALA A 5 -52.40 43.39 48.66
N ARG A 6 -53.20 43.58 47.61
CA ARG A 6 -54.10 44.72 47.41
C ARG A 6 -54.93 44.39 46.17
N LEU A 7 -56.19 43.98 46.35
CA LEU A 7 -57.33 44.12 45.43
C LEU A 7 -58.47 43.16 45.85
N GLU A 8 -58.90 43.23 47.11
CA GLU A 8 -60.18 42.70 47.58
C GLU A 8 -60.78 43.73 48.54
N LYS A 9 -61.45 44.74 47.97
CA LYS A 9 -62.49 45.60 48.56
C LYS A 9 -62.70 46.81 47.64
N LEU A 10 -63.96 47.21 47.48
CA LEU A 10 -64.51 48.24 46.57
C LEU A 10 -64.84 47.63 45.19
N GLU A 11 -66.08 47.52 44.71
CA GLU A 11 -67.35 48.14 45.07
C GLU A 11 -68.49 47.22 44.61
N ALA A 12 -69.38 46.90 45.54
CA ALA A 12 -70.77 46.58 45.29
C ALA A 12 -71.57 47.81 45.74
N GLU A 13 -72.24 48.49 44.80
CA GLU A 13 -73.46 49.31 44.98
C GLU A 13 -73.70 50.10 43.68
N GLY A 14 -74.90 49.99 43.09
CA GLY A 14 -75.21 50.80 41.90
C GLY A 14 -76.43 50.42 41.07
N VAL A 15 -77.62 50.52 41.66
CA VAL A 15 -78.87 51.02 41.04
C VAL A 15 -79.80 50.07 40.24
N LEU A 16 -81.06 50.15 40.69
CA LEU A 16 -82.34 49.57 40.27
C LEU A 16 -82.88 50.01 38.88
N ASN A 17 -83.85 49.20 38.42
CA ASN A 17 -85.03 49.49 37.59
C ASN A 17 -84.89 49.67 36.07
N ALA A 18 -85.52 48.75 35.33
CA ALA A 18 -86.53 49.07 34.31
C ALA A 18 -87.26 47.79 33.85
N ASP A 19 -88.58 47.70 34.12
CA ASP A 19 -89.50 46.82 33.42
C ASP A 19 -89.56 47.19 31.93
N PHE A 20 -89.55 46.21 31.02
CA PHE A 20 -90.15 46.39 29.70
C PHE A 20 -90.74 45.09 29.14
N THR A 21 -91.94 45.26 28.62
CA THR A 21 -92.88 44.30 28.08
C THR A 21 -92.50 43.74 26.69
N THR A 22 -93.08 42.57 26.42
CA THR A 22 -93.22 41.77 25.18
C THR A 22 -93.04 42.41 23.79
N SER A 23 -92.21 41.77 22.95
CA SER A 23 -92.43 41.28 21.54
C SER A 23 -91.18 41.41 20.63
N PRO A 24 -91.15 40.82 19.42
CA PRO A 24 -90.80 39.44 19.10
C PRO A 24 -89.40 39.28 18.45
N GLU A 25 -89.00 38.02 18.29
CA GLU A 25 -87.81 37.49 17.62
C GLU A 25 -87.06 38.42 16.64
N LYS A 26 -85.80 38.72 16.97
CA LYS A 26 -84.75 38.94 15.96
C LYS A 26 -83.63 37.94 16.22
N GLY A 27 -83.40 37.07 15.24
CA GLY A 27 -82.43 35.98 15.30
C GLY A 27 -81.03 36.47 15.68
N LEU A 28 -80.49 35.88 16.75
CA LEU A 28 -79.07 35.94 17.04
C LEU A 28 -78.31 35.29 15.88
N PRO A 29 -77.27 35.91 15.31
CA PRO A 29 -76.49 35.27 14.26
C PRO A 29 -75.85 33.99 14.84
N ARG A 30 -76.13 32.85 14.21
CA ARG A 30 -75.38 31.60 14.43
C ARG A 30 -73.90 31.93 14.19
N ARG A 31 -73.10 32.04 15.25
CA ARG A 31 -71.62 32.01 15.13
C ARG A 31 -71.27 30.69 14.46
N GLN A 32 -70.93 30.75 13.17
CA GLN A 32 -70.36 29.62 12.45
C GLN A 32 -69.12 29.18 13.22
N LEU A 33 -68.99 27.89 13.52
CA LEU A 33 -67.75 27.36 14.10
C LEU A 33 -66.60 27.72 13.15
N PRO A 34 -65.47 28.26 13.65
CA PRO A 34 -64.34 28.62 12.82
C PRO A 34 -63.86 27.39 12.04
N SER A 35 -63.52 27.57 10.77
CA SER A 35 -63.02 26.49 9.92
C SER A 35 -61.72 25.91 10.47
N PHE A 36 -61.43 24.64 10.19
CA PHE A 36 -60.21 23.93 10.63
C PHE A 36 -58.94 24.76 10.44
N LEU A 37 -58.83 25.45 9.31
CA LEU A 37 -57.70 26.33 8.97
C LEU A 37 -57.58 27.55 9.88
N GLN A 38 -58.70 28.16 10.29
CA GLN A 38 -58.69 29.29 11.21
C GLN A 38 -58.23 28.86 12.61
N GLN A 39 -58.74 27.72 13.10
CA GLN A 39 -58.32 27.15 14.39
C GLN A 39 -56.82 26.81 14.39
N TYR A 40 -56.35 26.16 13.32
CA TYR A 40 -54.95 25.80 13.15
C TYR A 40 -54.02 27.03 13.06
N LYS A 41 -54.41 28.07 12.33
CA LYS A 41 -53.65 29.33 12.23
C LYS A 41 -53.50 30.03 13.58
N VAL A 42 -54.55 30.05 14.41
CA VAL A 42 -54.50 30.65 15.75
C VAL A 42 -53.59 29.83 16.68
N LEU A 43 -53.64 28.49 16.60
CA LEU A 43 -52.77 27.62 17.39
C LEU A 43 -51.30 27.79 16.98
N LEU A 44 -51.04 27.88 15.67
CA LEU A 44 -49.72 28.19 15.13
C LEU A 44 -49.19 29.51 15.68
N TRP A 45 -50.01 30.56 15.63
CA TRP A 45 -49.65 31.87 16.16
C TRP A 45 -49.31 31.81 17.65
N LYS A 46 -50.11 31.09 18.46
CA LYS A 46 -49.83 30.86 19.88
C LYS A 46 -48.45 30.24 20.06
N SER A 47 -48.15 29.13 19.38
CA SER A 47 -46.89 28.42 19.66
C SER A 47 -45.67 29.04 18.98
N ILE A 48 -45.84 29.83 17.93
CA ILE A 48 -44.79 30.76 17.44
C ILE A 48 -44.48 31.81 18.50
N LEU A 49 -45.50 32.45 19.10
CA LEU A 49 -45.30 33.41 20.18
C LEU A 49 -44.63 32.78 21.41
N LEU A 50 -44.96 31.53 21.74
CA LEU A 50 -44.31 30.81 22.85
C LEU A 50 -42.80 30.63 22.58
N ARG A 51 -42.43 30.24 21.36
CA ARG A 51 -41.01 30.09 20.96
C ARG A 51 -40.28 31.44 20.95
N LEU A 52 -40.92 32.51 20.45
CA LEU A 52 -40.34 33.86 20.42
C LEU A 52 -40.14 34.46 21.82
N ARG A 53 -40.99 34.12 22.80
CA ARG A 53 -40.86 34.56 24.19
C ARG A 53 -39.76 33.80 24.97
N GLN A 54 -39.23 32.70 24.42
CA GLN A 54 -38.16 31.89 25.02
C GLN A 54 -36.89 31.93 24.14
N PRO A 55 -36.24 33.10 23.99
CA PRO A 55 -35.15 33.28 23.04
C PRO A 55 -33.93 32.40 23.34
N LEU A 56 -33.64 32.11 24.62
CA LEU A 56 -32.55 31.24 25.02
C LEU A 56 -32.72 29.81 24.50
N GLN A 57 -33.93 29.25 24.63
CA GLN A 57 -34.20 27.88 24.17
C GLN A 57 -34.13 27.79 22.63
N LEU A 58 -34.73 28.77 21.93
CA LEU A 58 -34.66 28.85 20.47
C LEU A 58 -33.22 28.98 19.99
N ALA A 59 -32.42 29.84 20.64
CA ALA A 59 -31.01 29.99 20.32
C ALA A 59 -30.24 28.69 20.54
N THR A 60 -30.45 27.97 21.65
CA THR A 60 -29.78 26.68 21.87
C THR A 60 -30.14 25.65 20.80
N GLU A 61 -31.40 25.57 20.37
CA GLU A 61 -31.85 24.60 19.36
C GLU A 61 -31.25 24.88 17.97
N ILE A 62 -31.01 26.15 17.63
CA ILE A 62 -30.39 26.56 16.36
C ILE A 62 -28.85 26.48 16.43
N ILE A 63 -28.24 26.88 17.55
CA ILE A 63 -26.79 26.99 17.69
C ILE A 63 -26.13 25.63 17.93
N THR A 64 -26.74 24.75 18.74
CA THR A 64 -26.19 23.41 19.05
C THR A 64 -25.78 22.64 17.78
N PRO A 65 -26.63 22.54 16.73
CA PRO A 65 -26.24 21.83 15.52
C PRO A 65 -25.11 22.47 14.73
N LEU A 66 -24.96 23.79 14.86
CA LEU A 66 -23.90 24.53 14.17
C LEU A 66 -22.56 24.37 14.89
N ILE A 67 -22.52 24.40 16.22
CA ILE A 67 -21.26 24.34 16.98
C ILE A 67 -20.47 23.08 16.66
N LEU A 68 -21.12 21.91 16.65
CA LEU A 68 -20.44 20.64 16.40
C LEU A 68 -19.87 20.57 14.98
N ILE A 69 -20.66 21.01 13.99
CA ILE A 69 -20.21 21.00 12.59
C ILE A 69 -19.13 22.04 12.35
N ILE A 70 -19.23 23.23 12.94
CA ILE A 70 -18.18 24.26 12.87
C ILE A 70 -16.87 23.75 13.48
N ALA A 71 -16.92 23.02 14.61
CA ALA A 71 -15.73 22.42 15.20
C ALA A 71 -15.06 21.42 14.25
N LEU A 72 -15.82 20.61 13.50
CA LEU A 72 -15.28 19.73 12.48
C LEU A 72 -14.67 20.49 11.30
N VAL A 73 -15.32 21.56 10.85
CA VAL A 73 -14.80 22.42 9.78
C VAL A 73 -13.47 23.04 10.22
N CYS A 74 -13.36 23.50 11.47
CA CYS A 74 -12.09 23.97 12.04
C CYS A 74 -11.02 22.87 12.09
N ALA A 75 -11.39 21.65 12.47
CA ALA A 75 -10.47 20.51 12.44
C ALA A 75 -10.02 20.21 11.00
N ARG A 76 -10.92 20.31 10.02
CA ARG A 76 -10.64 20.09 8.61
C ARG A 76 -9.67 21.13 8.05
N THR A 77 -9.86 22.41 8.37
CA THR A 77 -9.00 23.50 7.87
C THR A 77 -7.58 23.45 8.44
N SER A 78 -7.35 22.75 9.55
CA SER A 78 -6.01 22.57 10.12
C SER A 78 -5.09 21.66 9.29
N THR A 79 -5.65 20.85 8.38
CA THR A 79 -4.89 19.88 7.56
C THR A 79 -5.00 20.19 6.08
N SER A 80 -3.85 20.34 5.41
CA SER A 80 -3.81 20.55 3.97
C SER A 80 -3.94 19.24 3.20
N THR A 81 -4.53 19.34 2.01
CA THR A 81 -4.67 18.24 1.06
C THR A 81 -3.41 18.10 0.22
N THR A 82 -2.84 16.91 0.10
CA THR A 82 -1.64 16.71 -0.73
C THR A 82 -1.99 16.08 -2.08
N ILE A 83 -1.45 16.63 -3.16
CA ILE A 83 -1.58 16.05 -4.50
C ILE A 83 -0.35 15.21 -4.76
N ASN A 84 -0.53 13.91 -4.88
CA ASN A 84 0.56 12.98 -5.15
C ASN A 84 0.64 12.68 -6.65
N PRO A 85 1.84 12.72 -7.26
CA PRO A 85 2.02 12.33 -8.65
C PRO A 85 1.66 10.85 -8.85
N GLY A 86 1.45 10.46 -10.11
CA GLY A 86 1.22 9.06 -10.45
C GLY A 86 2.35 8.17 -9.96
N CYS A 87 2.03 6.96 -9.47
CA CYS A 87 3.00 6.03 -8.92
C CYS A 87 3.38 4.97 -9.95
N TYR A 88 4.65 4.94 -10.32
CA TYR A 88 5.28 3.88 -11.10
C TYR A 88 6.22 3.08 -10.20
N THR A 89 6.06 1.76 -10.17
CA THR A 89 6.98 0.86 -9.49
C THR A 89 7.86 0.13 -10.50
N SER A 90 9.10 -0.17 -10.13
CA SER A 90 9.98 -1.01 -10.94
C SER A 90 9.49 -2.46 -10.96
N ALA A 91 9.76 -3.14 -12.08
CA ALA A 91 9.54 -4.57 -12.20
C ALA A 91 10.46 -5.34 -11.25
N GLN A 92 10.05 -6.55 -10.90
CA GLN A 92 10.77 -7.43 -9.98
C GLN A 92 10.94 -8.80 -10.61
N ALA A 93 12.18 -9.29 -10.59
CA ALA A 93 12.53 -10.59 -11.12
C ALA A 93 11.97 -11.70 -10.23
N LEU A 94 11.28 -12.65 -10.86
CA LEU A 94 10.94 -13.93 -10.22
C LEU A 94 12.10 -14.92 -10.39
N PRO A 95 12.15 -16.00 -9.59
CA PRO A 95 13.25 -16.99 -9.63
C PRO A 95 13.58 -17.52 -11.02
N SER A 96 12.58 -17.60 -11.88
CA SER A 96 12.69 -18.02 -13.27
C SER A 96 13.42 -17.12 -14.24
N MET A 97 13.53 -15.82 -13.94
CA MET A 97 14.38 -14.91 -14.71
C MET A 97 15.88 -15.26 -14.55
N GLY A 98 16.20 -16.06 -13.52
CA GLY A 98 17.53 -16.53 -13.21
C GLY A 98 17.95 -16.11 -11.81
N PHE A 99 18.77 -16.95 -11.19
CA PHE A 99 19.22 -16.80 -9.80
C PHE A 99 19.81 -15.41 -9.48
N LEU A 100 20.68 -14.88 -10.33
CA LEU A 100 21.33 -13.59 -10.09
C LEU A 100 20.36 -12.42 -10.25
N ALA A 101 19.50 -12.43 -11.28
CA ALA A 101 18.50 -11.38 -11.47
C ALA A 101 17.50 -11.36 -10.32
N HIS A 102 17.05 -12.53 -9.88
CA HIS A 102 16.17 -12.69 -8.73
C HIS A 102 16.82 -12.15 -7.45
N LEU A 103 18.04 -12.59 -7.11
CA LEU A 103 18.75 -12.10 -5.92
C LEU A 103 18.97 -10.59 -5.96
N GLN A 104 19.39 -10.07 -7.11
CA GLN A 104 19.61 -8.66 -7.29
C GLN A 104 18.33 -7.86 -7.05
N SER A 105 17.20 -8.30 -7.61
CA SER A 105 15.89 -7.65 -7.40
C SER A 105 15.45 -7.66 -5.93
N THR A 106 15.68 -8.78 -5.22
CA THR A 106 15.33 -8.94 -3.80
C THR A 106 16.17 -8.03 -2.88
N LEU A 107 17.43 -7.77 -3.24
CA LEU A 107 18.32 -6.94 -2.46
C LEU A 107 18.13 -5.45 -2.79
N CYS A 108 18.09 -5.11 -4.07
CA CYS A 108 18.19 -3.72 -4.52
C CYS A 108 16.93 -2.88 -4.28
N ASN A 109 15.75 -3.50 -4.33
CA ASN A 109 14.49 -2.79 -4.19
C ASN A 109 13.59 -3.44 -3.14
N PHE A 110 13.94 -3.23 -1.87
CA PHE A 110 13.17 -3.69 -0.72
C PHE A 110 11.99 -2.75 -0.37
N ASN A 111 12.04 -1.48 -0.79
CA ASN A 111 11.04 -0.45 -0.43
C ASN A 111 9.83 -0.38 -1.36
N TYR A 112 9.98 -0.78 -2.62
CA TYR A 112 8.95 -0.59 -3.65
C TYR A 112 8.47 0.88 -3.70
N THR A 113 9.41 1.83 -3.64
CA THR A 113 9.11 3.26 -3.66
C THR A 113 8.33 3.64 -4.92
N CYS A 114 7.26 4.40 -4.73
CA CYS A 114 6.51 5.02 -5.81
C CYS A 114 7.35 6.10 -6.50
N ASN A 115 7.52 5.99 -7.81
CA ASN A 115 8.21 7.00 -8.61
C ASN A 115 7.21 7.81 -9.45
N PRO A 116 7.42 9.12 -9.63
CA PRO A 116 6.52 10.00 -10.40
C PRO A 116 6.64 9.84 -11.92
N ARG A 117 7.72 9.21 -12.41
CA ARG A 117 8.00 9.01 -13.84
C ARG A 117 8.06 7.53 -14.17
N ASN A 118 7.60 7.20 -15.38
CA ASN A 118 7.72 5.87 -15.91
C ASN A 118 9.20 5.58 -16.25
N ASN A 119 9.86 4.88 -15.34
CA ASN A 119 11.20 4.34 -15.56
C ASN A 119 11.10 2.87 -15.94
N MET A 120 10.33 2.54 -16.99
CA MET A 120 10.45 1.27 -17.73
C MET A 120 11.80 1.24 -18.45
N LYS A 121 12.90 1.31 -17.71
CA LYS A 121 14.15 0.75 -18.18
C LYS A 121 14.04 -0.74 -17.90
N GLU A 122 14.19 -1.56 -18.93
CA GLU A 122 14.49 -2.98 -18.77
C GLU A 122 15.55 -3.10 -17.68
N ILE A 123 15.36 -4.01 -16.73
CA ILE A 123 16.38 -4.35 -15.76
C ILE A 123 17.49 -5.06 -16.56
N LYS A 124 18.33 -4.28 -17.22
CA LYS A 124 19.64 -4.76 -17.65
C LYS A 124 20.37 -5.01 -16.37
N SER A 125 20.42 -6.28 -15.94
CA SER A 125 21.03 -6.64 -14.68
C SER A 125 22.44 -6.04 -14.66
N PRO A 126 22.78 -5.15 -13.72
CA PRO A 126 24.09 -4.53 -13.66
C PRO A 126 25.25 -5.48 -13.44
N LEU A 127 24.98 -6.66 -12.87
CA LEU A 127 25.94 -7.75 -12.91
C LEU A 127 26.25 -8.14 -14.35
N LEU A 128 25.27 -8.22 -15.26
CA LEU A 128 25.55 -8.31 -16.70
C LEU A 128 26.17 -7.04 -17.27
N TRP A 129 25.95 -5.80 -16.82
CA TRP A 129 26.75 -4.70 -17.37
C TRP A 129 28.22 -4.85 -17.00
N ILE A 130 28.57 -5.22 -15.75
CA ILE A 130 29.97 -5.46 -15.37
C ILE A 130 30.49 -6.75 -15.99
N TRP A 131 29.69 -7.81 -16.12
CA TRP A 131 30.12 -9.09 -16.71
C TRP A 131 30.11 -9.06 -18.24
N GLU A 132 29.23 -8.33 -18.92
CA GLU A 132 29.25 -7.99 -20.36
C GLU A 132 30.33 -6.98 -20.63
N TYR A 133 30.57 -6.01 -19.73
CA TYR A 133 31.69 -5.09 -19.86
C TYR A 133 33.01 -5.81 -19.62
N LEU A 134 33.13 -6.64 -18.58
CA LEU A 134 34.30 -7.49 -18.33
C LEU A 134 34.43 -8.56 -19.39
N SER A 135 33.37 -9.21 -19.88
CA SER A 135 33.47 -10.23 -20.92
C SER A 135 33.66 -9.64 -22.31
N SER A 136 33.12 -8.47 -22.63
CA SER A 136 33.50 -7.71 -23.83
C SER A 136 34.92 -7.19 -23.71
N SER A 137 35.34 -6.75 -22.51
CA SER A 137 36.70 -6.31 -22.22
C SER A 137 37.68 -7.50 -22.20
N LEU A 138 37.28 -8.69 -21.74
CA LEU A 138 38.06 -9.92 -21.73
C LEU A 138 38.11 -10.56 -23.12
N ASN A 139 37.01 -10.51 -23.87
CA ASN A 139 36.99 -10.83 -25.30
C ASN A 139 37.89 -9.84 -26.07
N SER A 140 37.96 -8.57 -25.66
CA SER A 140 38.94 -7.61 -26.16
C SER A 140 40.35 -7.86 -25.59
N SER A 141 40.50 -8.53 -24.43
CA SER A 141 41.80 -8.86 -23.84
C SER A 141 42.51 -10.00 -24.58
N SER A 142 41.74 -10.86 -25.27
CA SER A 142 42.27 -11.80 -26.27
C SER A 142 43.00 -11.09 -27.44
N SER A 143 42.77 -9.78 -27.64
CA SER A 143 43.50 -8.95 -28.61
C SER A 143 44.82 -8.38 -28.11
N MET A 144 45.00 -8.26 -26.79
CA MET A 144 46.18 -7.65 -26.18
C MET A 144 47.28 -8.65 -25.84
N GLN A 145 46.95 -9.92 -25.60
CA GLN A 145 47.93 -11.00 -25.37
C GLN A 145 48.98 -11.14 -26.51
N PRO A 146 48.59 -11.27 -27.79
CA PRO A 146 49.57 -11.39 -28.88
C PRO A 146 50.37 -10.10 -29.12
N MET A 147 49.76 -8.92 -28.88
CA MET A 147 50.44 -7.62 -28.95
C MET A 147 51.51 -7.49 -27.87
N GLY A 148 51.23 -7.97 -26.66
CA GLY A 148 52.16 -7.95 -25.54
C GLY A 148 53.35 -8.87 -25.69
N GLU A 149 53.14 -10.07 -26.22
CA GLU A 149 54.22 -11.01 -26.55
C GLU A 149 55.10 -10.43 -27.67
N LEU A 150 54.50 -9.81 -28.69
CA LEU A 150 55.23 -9.06 -29.72
C LEU A 150 56.00 -7.87 -29.13
N LEU A 151 55.37 -7.04 -28.29
CA LEU A 151 56.01 -5.87 -27.68
C LEU A 151 57.14 -6.26 -26.73
N HIS A 152 56.99 -7.32 -25.94
CA HIS A 152 58.05 -7.86 -25.08
C HIS A 152 59.19 -8.45 -25.91
N SER A 153 58.90 -9.23 -26.96
CA SER A 153 59.95 -9.73 -27.85
C SER A 153 60.73 -8.61 -28.56
N LEU A 154 60.07 -7.49 -28.88
CA LEU A 154 60.68 -6.29 -29.44
C LEU A 154 61.45 -5.46 -28.40
N LEU A 155 60.97 -5.40 -27.15
CA LEU A 155 61.66 -4.72 -26.05
C LEU A 155 62.92 -5.50 -25.61
N ASP A 156 62.84 -6.83 -25.52
CA ASP A 156 63.96 -7.71 -25.19
C ASP A 156 65.00 -7.73 -26.33
N ALA A 157 64.53 -7.67 -27.60
CA ALA A 157 65.39 -7.44 -28.74
C ALA A 157 66.08 -6.06 -28.69
N HIS A 158 65.39 -5.03 -28.21
CA HIS A 158 65.93 -3.68 -28.04
C HIS A 158 66.96 -3.59 -26.91
N THR A 159 66.77 -4.29 -25.79
CA THR A 159 67.78 -4.36 -24.72
C THR A 159 69.08 -5.02 -25.18
N ASN A 160 68.99 -6.02 -26.07
CA ASN A 160 70.15 -6.63 -26.71
C ASN A 160 70.79 -5.75 -27.81
N LEU A 161 69.99 -4.93 -28.51
CA LEU A 161 70.46 -3.96 -29.52
C LEU A 161 71.08 -2.67 -28.89
N ASN A 162 70.68 -2.30 -27.67
CA ASN A 162 71.17 -1.10 -26.97
C ASN A 162 72.62 -1.18 -26.49
N GLN A 163 73.28 -2.33 -26.58
CA GLN A 163 74.75 -2.38 -26.43
C GLN A 163 75.49 -1.82 -27.67
N SER A 164 74.80 -1.54 -28.78
CA SER A 164 75.45 -1.18 -30.06
C SER A 164 75.12 0.19 -30.65
N ILE A 165 74.11 0.93 -30.18
CA ILE A 165 73.76 2.23 -30.80
C ILE A 165 73.30 3.25 -29.75
N SER A 166 74.19 4.18 -29.40
CA SER A 166 73.84 5.41 -28.69
C SER A 166 73.29 6.44 -29.68
N LYS A 167 71.96 6.50 -29.86
CA LYS A 167 71.20 7.70 -30.31
C LYS A 167 69.69 7.44 -30.15
N GLY A 168 69.05 8.28 -29.34
CA GLY A 168 67.72 8.06 -28.77
C GLY A 168 66.52 8.18 -29.72
N ALA A 169 65.36 7.77 -29.18
CA ALA A 169 63.95 7.96 -29.59
C ALA A 169 63.54 7.85 -31.07
N ALA A 170 64.27 8.45 -32.02
CA ALA A 170 63.98 8.45 -33.46
C ALA A 170 64.28 7.10 -34.15
N ALA A 171 65.21 6.31 -33.60
CA ALA A 171 65.50 4.96 -34.11
C ALA A 171 64.34 3.98 -33.87
N HIS A 172 63.56 4.17 -32.79
CA HIS A 172 62.45 3.30 -32.44
C HIS A 172 61.24 3.47 -33.38
N THR A 173 60.92 4.70 -33.76
CA THR A 173 59.79 4.99 -34.66
C THR A 173 60.05 4.46 -36.08
N ALA A 174 61.29 4.58 -36.57
CA ALA A 174 61.69 4.06 -37.88
C ALA A 174 61.65 2.52 -37.94
N LEU A 175 62.02 1.83 -36.85
CA LEU A 175 61.97 0.37 -36.77
C LEU A 175 60.52 -0.16 -36.68
N LEU A 176 59.65 0.53 -35.93
CA LEU A 176 58.21 0.21 -35.86
C LEU A 176 57.49 0.45 -37.19
N GLU A 177 57.84 1.51 -37.93
CA GLU A 177 57.24 1.83 -39.22
C GLU A 177 57.63 0.81 -40.31
N THR A 178 58.90 0.40 -40.33
CA THR A 178 59.40 -0.67 -41.23
C THR A 178 58.79 -2.04 -40.89
N LEU A 179 58.60 -2.35 -39.60
CA LEU A 179 57.87 -3.53 -39.12
C LEU A 179 56.40 -3.52 -39.55
N HIS A 180 55.70 -2.40 -39.37
CA HIS A 180 54.30 -2.26 -39.77
C HIS A 180 54.13 -2.46 -41.29
N MET A 181 55.01 -1.86 -42.08
CA MET A 181 55.05 -2.04 -43.54
C MET A 181 55.23 -3.52 -43.93
N GLY A 182 56.19 -4.22 -43.32
CA GLY A 182 56.45 -5.65 -43.58
C GLY A 182 55.28 -6.56 -43.18
N LEU A 183 54.72 -6.38 -41.97
CA LEU A 183 53.61 -7.20 -41.47
C LEU A 183 52.29 -6.92 -42.23
N SER A 184 52.03 -5.68 -42.65
CA SER A 184 50.86 -5.36 -43.49
C SER A 184 50.95 -6.02 -44.86
N LYS A 185 52.17 -6.16 -45.39
CA LYS A 185 52.44 -6.85 -46.66
C LYS A 185 52.18 -8.36 -46.53
N ILE A 186 52.54 -8.95 -45.39
CA ILE A 186 52.25 -10.36 -45.06
C ILE A 186 50.74 -10.61 -44.92
N GLU A 187 49.98 -9.71 -44.31
CA GLU A 187 48.51 -9.86 -44.22
C GLU A 187 47.85 -9.85 -45.60
N LYS A 188 48.30 -8.96 -46.50
CA LYS A 188 47.78 -8.88 -47.88
C LYS A 188 48.11 -10.11 -48.74
N ILE A 189 49.29 -10.70 -48.55
CA ILE A 189 49.76 -11.87 -49.31
C ILE A 189 49.23 -13.20 -48.72
N GLY A 190 48.95 -13.20 -47.41
CA GLY A 190 48.48 -14.35 -46.65
C GLY A 190 49.63 -15.20 -46.08
N CYS A 191 49.47 -15.63 -44.83
CA CYS A 191 50.48 -16.36 -44.05
C CYS A 191 50.99 -17.68 -44.65
N ARG A 192 50.28 -18.28 -45.62
CA ARG A 192 50.71 -19.50 -46.32
C ARG A 192 51.76 -19.27 -47.41
N LYS A 193 51.88 -18.03 -47.91
CA LYS A 193 52.76 -17.65 -49.04
C LYS A 193 53.91 -16.74 -48.62
N ALA A 194 53.97 -16.34 -47.35
CA ALA A 194 54.99 -15.45 -46.83
C ALA A 194 56.29 -16.22 -46.53
N THR A 195 57.41 -15.77 -47.11
CA THR A 195 58.76 -16.26 -46.83
C THR A 195 59.55 -15.21 -46.05
N GLU A 196 60.68 -15.62 -45.48
CA GLU A 196 61.55 -14.77 -44.65
C GLU A 196 61.89 -13.42 -45.32
N ASP A 197 62.06 -13.41 -46.65
CA ASP A 197 62.46 -12.23 -47.44
C ASP A 197 61.38 -11.16 -47.61
N THR A 198 60.16 -11.42 -47.13
CA THR A 198 59.08 -10.42 -47.11
C THR A 198 59.23 -9.39 -46.00
N LEU A 199 60.06 -9.67 -44.99
CA LEU A 199 60.39 -8.77 -43.88
C LEU A 199 61.74 -8.05 -44.12
N PRO A 200 61.90 -6.79 -43.65
CA PRO A 200 63.13 -6.01 -43.88
C PRO A 200 64.39 -6.67 -43.29
N PRO A 201 65.57 -6.52 -43.92
CA PRO A 201 66.83 -7.17 -43.50
C PRO A 201 67.38 -6.64 -42.17
N LEU A 202 66.93 -5.46 -41.72
CA LEU A 202 67.28 -4.84 -40.43
C LEU A 202 66.88 -5.67 -39.19
N LEU A 203 66.06 -6.71 -39.35
CA LEU A 203 65.57 -7.55 -38.25
C LEU A 203 66.36 -8.84 -38.02
N GLY A 204 67.32 -9.19 -38.89
CA GLY A 204 68.22 -10.34 -38.72
C GLY A 204 67.50 -11.64 -38.33
N ASN A 205 68.01 -12.34 -37.31
CA ASN A 205 67.51 -13.65 -36.86
C ASN A 205 66.08 -13.64 -36.25
N LEU A 206 65.49 -12.47 -36.01
CA LEU A 206 64.13 -12.36 -35.43
C LEU A 206 63.02 -12.59 -36.47
N ARG A 207 63.37 -12.61 -37.75
CA ARG A 207 62.45 -12.69 -38.89
C ARG A 207 61.57 -13.95 -38.87
N ASN A 208 62.16 -15.10 -38.55
CA ASN A 208 61.45 -16.38 -38.45
C ASN A 208 60.52 -16.46 -37.23
N ASN A 209 60.94 -15.93 -36.08
CA ASN A 209 60.12 -15.93 -34.86
C ASN A 209 58.96 -14.93 -34.95
N LEU A 210 59.14 -13.80 -35.63
CA LEU A 210 58.10 -12.80 -35.86
C LEU A 210 57.07 -13.27 -36.90
N LEU A 211 57.52 -13.94 -37.97
CA LEU A 211 56.62 -14.49 -38.98
C LEU A 211 55.73 -15.60 -38.40
N THR A 212 56.31 -16.52 -37.63
CA THR A 212 55.58 -17.63 -37.00
C THR A 212 54.63 -17.17 -35.90
N SER A 213 55.01 -16.17 -35.10
CA SER A 213 54.13 -15.59 -34.08
C SER A 213 52.98 -14.78 -34.68
N PHE A 214 53.22 -13.93 -35.68
CA PHE A 214 52.17 -13.15 -36.35
C PHE A 214 51.15 -14.04 -37.08
N CYS A 215 51.61 -15.15 -37.66
CA CYS A 215 50.74 -16.07 -38.38
C CYS A 215 49.94 -17.05 -37.49
N LYS A 216 50.31 -17.20 -36.21
CA LYS A 216 49.48 -17.88 -35.19
C LYS A 216 48.27 -17.06 -34.74
N ILE A 217 48.26 -15.75 -35.00
CA ILE A 217 47.18 -14.84 -34.58
C ILE A 217 45.92 -15.09 -35.45
N PRO A 218 44.70 -15.19 -34.86
CA PRO A 218 43.45 -15.27 -35.61
C PRO A 218 43.21 -14.07 -36.53
N GLN A 219 42.61 -14.27 -37.70
CA GLN A 219 42.51 -13.26 -38.75
C GLN A 219 41.73 -12.00 -38.32
N ALA A 220 40.73 -12.14 -37.44
CA ALA A 220 39.98 -11.00 -36.88
C ALA A 220 40.85 -10.05 -36.03
N LEU A 221 41.95 -10.56 -35.44
CA LEU A 221 42.80 -9.83 -34.50
C LEU A 221 44.03 -9.18 -35.17
N ARG A 222 44.44 -9.66 -36.35
CA ARG A 222 45.62 -9.13 -37.08
C ARG A 222 45.46 -7.67 -37.48
N ARG A 223 44.25 -7.25 -37.87
CA ARG A 223 43.95 -5.85 -38.23
C ARG A 223 44.11 -4.90 -37.04
N SER A 224 43.63 -5.29 -35.86
CA SER A 224 43.78 -4.51 -34.62
C SER A 224 45.25 -4.40 -34.20
N VAL A 225 46.03 -5.47 -34.35
CA VAL A 225 47.48 -5.45 -34.09
C VAL A 225 48.20 -4.50 -35.05
N LEU A 226 47.86 -4.52 -36.35
CA LEU A 226 48.45 -3.61 -37.34
C LEU A 226 48.06 -2.14 -37.11
N GLU A 227 46.82 -1.86 -36.71
CA GLU A 227 46.38 -0.52 -36.29
C GLU A 227 47.12 -0.04 -35.05
N SER A 228 47.31 -0.90 -34.05
CA SER A 228 48.07 -0.55 -32.84
C SER A 228 49.56 -0.30 -33.12
N LEU A 229 50.17 -1.06 -34.05
CA LEU A 229 51.56 -0.84 -34.49
C LEU A 229 51.71 0.46 -35.28
N ARG A 230 50.71 0.83 -36.08
CA ARG A 230 50.63 2.12 -36.76
C ARG A 230 50.51 3.28 -35.78
N ASP A 231 49.66 3.13 -34.75
CA ASP A 231 49.51 4.15 -33.71
C ASP A 231 50.86 4.36 -32.99
N LEU A 232 51.54 3.27 -32.61
CA LEU A 232 52.85 3.32 -31.96
C LEU A 232 53.94 3.92 -32.85
N SER A 233 53.95 3.63 -34.17
CA SER A 233 54.91 4.19 -35.12
C SER A 233 54.71 5.70 -35.33
N GLN A 234 53.45 6.17 -35.34
CA GLN A 234 53.09 7.59 -35.39
C GLN A 234 53.25 8.32 -34.04
N GLY A 235 53.69 7.60 -33.00
CA GLY A 235 53.90 8.13 -31.67
C GLY A 235 52.63 8.36 -30.84
N LYS A 236 51.50 7.78 -31.26
CA LYS A 236 50.23 7.73 -30.53
C LYS A 236 50.17 6.49 -29.63
N ILE A 237 49.38 6.56 -28.57
CA ILE A 237 49.08 5.39 -27.72
C ILE A 237 47.98 4.57 -28.41
N PRO A 238 48.07 3.23 -28.43
CA PRO A 238 47.03 2.38 -29.01
C PRO A 238 45.65 2.72 -28.46
N THR A 239 44.69 2.97 -29.34
CA THR A 239 43.29 3.27 -29.00
C THR A 239 42.66 2.20 -28.11
N GLY A 240 43.01 0.93 -28.31
CA GLY A 240 42.58 -0.18 -27.45
C GLY A 240 43.03 -0.07 -25.99
N PHE A 241 44.22 0.46 -25.72
CA PHE A 241 44.69 0.71 -24.34
C PHE A 241 43.97 1.87 -23.69
N LEU A 242 43.72 2.95 -24.44
CA LEU A 242 42.99 4.12 -23.94
C LEU A 242 41.53 3.78 -23.58
N ASN A 243 40.90 2.89 -24.35
CA ASN A 243 39.54 2.42 -24.07
C ASN A 243 39.45 1.55 -22.79
N VAL A 244 40.55 0.92 -22.37
CA VAL A 244 40.60 0.06 -21.17
C VAL A 244 41.13 0.81 -19.94
N LEU A 245 42.00 1.82 -20.11
CA LEU A 245 42.67 2.52 -19.03
C LEU A 245 41.70 3.22 -18.07
N GLY A 246 40.79 4.04 -18.58
CA GLY A 246 39.82 4.77 -17.76
C GLY A 246 38.91 3.84 -16.94
N PRO A 247 38.28 2.83 -17.58
CA PRO A 247 37.44 1.84 -16.91
C PRO A 247 38.19 0.98 -15.88
N ALA A 248 39.44 0.58 -16.17
CA ALA A 248 40.26 -0.16 -15.22
C ALA A 248 40.59 0.69 -13.97
N LEU A 249 40.96 1.97 -14.14
CA LEU A 249 41.18 2.88 -13.01
C LEU A 249 39.89 3.13 -12.22
N HIS A 250 38.76 3.29 -12.90
CA HIS A 250 37.45 3.41 -12.23
C HIS A 250 37.12 2.17 -11.39
N SER A 251 37.44 0.95 -11.88
CA SER A 251 37.25 -0.28 -11.10
C SER A 251 38.17 -0.34 -9.87
N ILE A 252 39.41 0.12 -9.98
CA ILE A 252 40.37 0.18 -8.87
C ILE A 252 39.91 1.21 -7.82
N ASP A 253 39.52 2.41 -8.26
CA ASP A 253 39.00 3.46 -7.38
C ASP A 253 37.70 3.02 -6.68
N LEU A 254 36.84 2.25 -7.35
CA LEU A 254 35.63 1.68 -6.78
C LEU A 254 35.94 0.63 -5.70
N VAL A 255 36.82 -0.34 -5.99
CA VAL A 255 37.21 -1.35 -4.98
C VAL A 255 37.90 -0.66 -3.80
N LYS A 256 38.77 0.32 -4.05
CA LYS A 256 39.41 1.13 -3.00
C LYS A 256 38.40 1.90 -2.15
N SER A 257 37.34 2.45 -2.74
CA SER A 257 36.26 3.11 -2.02
C SER A 257 35.51 2.15 -1.09
N LEU A 258 35.35 0.89 -1.48
CA LEU A 258 34.72 -0.17 -0.67
C LEU A 258 35.63 -0.63 0.47
N THR A 259 36.94 -0.65 0.26
CA THR A 259 37.93 -1.19 1.22
C THR A 259 38.63 -0.13 2.06
N GLY A 260 38.57 1.13 1.65
CA GLY A 260 39.38 2.26 2.14
C GLY A 260 38.69 3.14 3.19
N GLY A 261 37.62 2.68 3.84
CA GLY A 261 37.23 3.27 5.12
C GLY A 261 38.42 3.14 6.07
N GLU A 262 38.95 4.28 6.52
CA GLU A 262 40.13 4.37 7.38
C GLU A 262 40.10 3.33 8.51
N THR A 263 41.28 2.81 8.80
CA THR A 263 41.59 1.92 9.93
C THR A 263 40.74 2.22 11.16
N LEU A 264 40.08 1.19 11.70
CA LEU A 264 39.45 1.20 13.02
C LEU A 264 40.44 1.74 14.07
N HIS A 265 40.38 3.03 14.37
CA HIS A 265 40.90 3.59 15.60
C HIS A 265 39.73 4.10 16.42
N GLY A 266 39.69 3.63 17.67
CA GLY A 266 38.57 3.78 18.59
C GLY A 266 38.16 5.23 18.79
N GLY A 267 36.84 5.45 18.74
CA GLY A 267 36.24 6.73 19.08
C GLY A 267 34.80 6.86 18.59
N GLN A 268 33.86 6.76 19.53
CA GLN A 268 32.43 7.12 19.47
C GLN A 268 31.42 6.11 18.85
N LEU A 269 30.78 5.39 19.76
CA LEU A 269 29.78 4.32 19.61
C LEU A 269 28.46 4.66 18.87
N LYS A 270 28.13 5.93 18.61
CA LYS A 270 26.89 6.30 17.87
C LYS A 270 27.06 6.28 16.34
N SER A 271 28.28 6.05 15.84
CA SER A 271 28.64 6.20 14.42
C SER A 271 28.79 4.89 13.64
N SER A 272 28.74 3.71 14.29
CA SER A 272 29.01 2.43 13.63
C SER A 272 27.93 2.03 12.61
N LEU A 273 26.66 2.16 12.98
CA LEU A 273 25.53 1.70 12.15
C LEU A 273 25.27 2.62 10.95
N LEU A 274 25.44 3.94 11.11
CA LEU A 274 25.35 4.89 10.00
C LEU A 274 26.54 4.75 9.05
N ARG A 275 27.75 4.49 9.56
CA ARG A 275 28.92 4.15 8.73
C ARG A 275 28.75 2.84 7.97
N VAL A 276 28.18 1.80 8.59
CA VAL A 276 27.83 0.54 7.90
C VAL A 276 26.76 0.78 6.84
N ALA A 277 25.74 1.59 7.13
CA ALA A 277 24.72 1.95 6.14
C ALA A 277 25.31 2.74 4.95
N GLU A 278 26.28 3.62 5.20
CA GLU A 278 27.00 4.35 4.16
C GLU A 278 27.88 3.43 3.31
N MET A 279 28.56 2.45 3.93
CA MET A 279 29.30 1.42 3.22
C MET A 279 28.38 0.54 2.36
N MET A 280 27.24 0.11 2.89
CA MET A 280 26.24 -0.66 2.14
C MET A 280 25.64 0.17 1.00
N SER A 281 25.45 1.48 1.20
CA SER A 281 25.03 2.41 0.15
C SER A 281 26.08 2.56 -0.96
N LYS A 282 27.38 2.53 -0.66
CA LYS A 282 28.44 2.58 -1.68
C LYS A 282 28.60 1.24 -2.39
N ALA A 283 28.50 0.13 -1.64
CA ALA A 283 28.54 -1.23 -2.18
C ALA A 283 27.34 -1.55 -3.08
N SER A 284 26.16 -1.05 -2.73
CA SER A 284 24.95 -1.28 -3.52
C SER A 284 25.03 -0.66 -4.91
N VAL A 285 25.84 0.38 -5.15
CA VAL A 285 26.00 0.94 -6.51
C VAL A 285 26.53 -0.08 -7.50
N LEU A 286 27.38 -1.02 -7.05
CA LEU A 286 27.91 -2.10 -7.91
C LEU A 286 26.83 -3.11 -8.30
N VAL A 287 25.94 -3.43 -7.36
CA VAL A 287 24.93 -4.50 -7.52
C VAL A 287 23.61 -3.95 -8.06
N CYS A 288 23.28 -2.71 -7.75
CA CYS A 288 21.96 -2.11 -7.96
C CYS A 288 22.00 -0.88 -8.87
N GLY A 289 23.19 -0.39 -9.23
CA GLY A 289 23.36 0.84 -9.98
C GLY A 289 23.27 2.10 -9.10
N SER A 290 23.59 3.24 -9.72
CA SER A 290 23.59 4.56 -9.08
C SER A 290 22.22 5.24 -9.06
N ASP A 291 21.22 4.66 -9.72
CA ASP A 291 19.89 5.26 -9.81
C ASP A 291 19.14 5.04 -8.47
N PRO A 292 18.83 6.10 -7.69
CA PRO A 292 18.14 5.98 -6.40
C PRO A 292 16.73 5.38 -6.49
N LEU A 293 16.19 5.33 -7.71
CA LEU A 293 14.86 4.82 -8.04
C LEU A 293 14.83 3.30 -8.17
N THR A 294 15.99 2.67 -8.40
CA THR A 294 16.15 1.21 -8.47
C THR A 294 16.94 0.67 -7.29
N ASN A 295 17.75 1.53 -6.66
CA ASN A 295 18.60 1.19 -5.53
C ASN A 295 18.10 1.83 -4.23
N SER A 296 17.32 1.06 -3.46
CA SER A 296 16.79 1.46 -2.16
C SER A 296 17.88 1.60 -1.08
N PHE A 297 19.09 1.07 -1.28
CA PHE A 297 20.16 1.21 -0.29
C PHE A 297 20.74 2.62 -0.21
N LEU A 298 20.57 3.45 -1.24
CA LEU A 298 21.03 4.85 -1.23
C LEU A 298 20.31 5.69 -0.17
N THR A 299 19.08 5.31 0.21
CA THR A 299 18.30 5.98 1.26
C THR A 299 18.41 5.28 2.62
N LEU A 300 19.14 4.17 2.71
CA LEU A 300 19.34 3.41 3.95
C LEU A 300 19.93 4.24 5.10
N PRO A 301 20.91 5.16 4.90
CA PRO A 301 21.44 5.96 6.00
C PRO A 301 20.39 6.90 6.63
N VAL A 302 19.51 7.47 5.81
CA VAL A 302 18.39 8.33 6.23
C VAL A 302 17.33 7.51 6.98
N PHE A 303 17.10 6.28 6.52
CA PHE A 303 16.18 5.36 7.17
C PHE A 303 16.68 4.91 8.56
N MET A 304 17.97 4.56 8.65
CA MET A 304 18.57 4.12 9.91
C MET A 304 18.67 5.25 10.95
N SER A 305 18.78 6.51 10.52
CA SER A 305 18.68 7.65 11.42
C SER A 305 17.25 7.89 11.92
N ALA A 306 16.23 7.67 11.06
CA ALA A 306 14.82 7.79 11.42
C ALA A 306 14.32 6.71 12.39
N LEU A 307 14.90 5.50 12.35
CA LEU A 307 14.60 4.40 13.28
C LEU A 307 15.09 4.61 14.73
N GLY A 308 15.66 5.77 15.05
CA GLY A 308 15.95 6.16 16.43
C GLY A 308 17.06 5.33 17.08
N GLY A 309 18.13 5.01 16.34
CA GLY A 309 19.41 4.57 16.92
C GLY A 309 19.29 3.46 17.97
N THR A 310 18.51 2.41 17.71
CA THR A 310 18.50 1.23 18.58
C THR A 310 19.84 0.50 18.45
N ALA A 311 20.71 0.76 19.43
CA ALA A 311 22.12 0.40 19.49
C ALA A 311 22.40 -1.11 19.70
N SER A 312 21.62 -2.02 19.09
CA SER A 312 21.77 -3.47 19.32
C SER A 312 21.59 -4.36 18.09
N LEU A 313 21.57 -3.79 16.88
CA LEU A 313 21.38 -4.58 15.65
C LEU A 313 22.65 -5.27 15.12
N LEU A 314 23.85 -4.81 15.50
CA LEU A 314 25.12 -5.37 15.03
C LEU A 314 26.08 -5.58 16.21
N PRO A 315 26.62 -6.79 16.44
CA PRO A 315 27.63 -7.01 17.47
C PRO A 315 28.94 -6.28 17.15
N GLU A 316 29.63 -5.81 18.19
CA GLU A 316 30.89 -5.05 18.14
C GLU A 316 32.10 -5.81 17.57
N ALA A 317 31.94 -7.06 17.15
CA ALA A 317 33.01 -7.85 16.54
C ALA A 317 32.48 -8.65 15.34
N ALA A 318 32.97 -8.31 14.14
CA ALA A 318 32.76 -9.05 12.90
C ALA A 318 33.52 -10.39 12.93
N SER A 319 33.02 -11.33 13.74
CA SER A 319 33.33 -12.75 13.59
C SER A 319 32.30 -13.39 12.65
N SER A 320 32.69 -14.44 11.91
CA SER A 320 31.81 -15.13 10.94
C SER A 320 30.53 -15.69 11.57
N SER A 321 30.56 -16.09 12.85
CA SER A 321 29.40 -16.51 13.63
C SER A 321 28.54 -15.33 14.12
N GLY A 322 29.15 -14.18 14.40
CA GLY A 322 28.45 -12.96 14.83
C GLY A 322 27.57 -12.33 13.74
N LEU A 323 27.96 -12.44 12.46
CA LEU A 323 27.19 -11.92 11.34
C LEU A 323 25.86 -12.66 11.16
N CYS A 324 25.87 -13.98 11.32
CA CYS A 324 24.68 -14.82 11.20
C CYS A 324 23.64 -14.46 12.27
N LEU A 325 24.11 -14.38 13.51
CA LEU A 325 23.29 -14.04 14.65
C LEU A 325 22.74 -12.60 14.55
N ALA A 326 23.51 -11.67 13.98
CA ALA A 326 23.04 -10.33 13.67
C ALA A 326 21.95 -10.32 12.58
N LEU A 327 22.13 -11.13 11.52
CA LEU A 327 21.14 -11.30 10.46
C LEU A 327 19.83 -11.88 11.02
N ASP A 328 19.92 -12.86 11.91
CA ASP A 328 18.76 -13.47 12.58
C ASP A 328 18.02 -12.48 13.47
N ARG A 329 18.76 -11.65 14.22
CA ARG A 329 18.14 -10.55 15.00
C ARG A 329 17.47 -9.51 14.09
N ALA A 330 18.06 -9.19 12.94
CA ALA A 330 17.45 -8.30 11.96
C ALA A 330 16.16 -8.90 11.37
N PHE A 331 16.16 -10.20 11.08
CA PHE A 331 15.00 -10.97 10.63
C PHE A 331 13.89 -11.14 11.67
N TYR A 332 14.21 -10.96 12.96
CA TYR A 332 13.25 -11.02 14.05
C TYR A 332 12.55 -9.68 14.30
N ASN A 333 13.19 -8.56 13.97
CA ASN A 333 12.59 -7.25 14.19
C ASN A 333 11.35 -7.07 13.29
N ARG A 334 10.19 -6.86 13.93
CA ARG A 334 8.88 -6.71 13.27
C ARG A 334 8.89 -5.63 12.18
N HIS A 335 9.64 -4.55 12.38
CA HIS A 335 9.69 -3.44 11.41
C HIS A 335 10.58 -3.76 10.21
N LEU A 336 11.68 -4.49 10.40
CA LEU A 336 12.59 -4.88 9.32
C LEU A 336 12.08 -6.09 8.54
N TYR A 337 11.23 -6.91 9.14
CA TYR A 337 10.63 -8.09 8.50
C TYR A 337 9.96 -7.77 7.16
N TYR A 338 9.25 -6.65 7.06
CA TYR A 338 8.54 -6.28 5.82
C TYR A 338 9.47 -6.04 4.62
N TRP A 339 10.72 -5.72 4.91
CA TRP A 339 11.72 -5.35 3.91
C TRP A 339 12.62 -6.52 3.56
N ILE A 340 13.00 -7.30 4.59
CA ILE A 340 13.96 -8.39 4.46
C ILE A 340 13.26 -9.77 4.53
N GLY A 341 11.93 -9.79 4.60
CA GLY A 341 11.12 -11.00 4.70
C GLY A 341 11.26 -11.93 3.50
N ARG A 342 11.35 -11.37 2.27
CA ARG A 342 11.53 -12.15 1.04
C ARG A 342 12.89 -12.87 1.06
N LEU A 343 13.94 -12.16 1.48
CA LEU A 343 15.28 -12.73 1.67
C LEU A 343 15.30 -13.76 2.82
N LYS A 344 14.60 -13.50 3.92
CA LYS A 344 14.46 -14.46 5.03
C LYS A 344 13.79 -15.76 4.56
N SER A 345 12.73 -15.65 3.76
CA SER A 345 12.03 -16.78 3.15
C SER A 345 12.93 -17.59 2.21
N LEU A 346 13.82 -16.90 1.48
CA LEU A 346 14.80 -17.53 0.60
C LEU A 346 15.92 -18.26 1.37
N MET A 347 16.44 -17.67 2.46
CA MET A 347 17.62 -18.18 3.19
C MET A 347 17.27 -19.23 4.26
N HIS A 348 16.19 -18.99 5.01
CA HIS A 348 15.77 -19.80 6.16
C HIS A 348 14.43 -20.51 5.95
N GLY A 349 13.76 -20.31 4.82
CA GLY A 349 12.45 -20.90 4.58
C GLY A 349 12.49 -22.42 4.56
N ARG A 350 11.49 -23.05 5.18
CA ARG A 350 11.25 -24.50 5.11
C ARG A 350 9.94 -24.74 4.38
N VAL A 351 9.97 -25.61 3.37
CA VAL A 351 8.81 -25.97 2.56
C VAL A 351 8.48 -27.43 2.83
N LEU A 352 7.38 -27.66 3.55
CA LEU A 352 6.84 -28.99 3.82
C LEU A 352 5.82 -29.31 2.73
N TYR A 353 5.84 -30.53 2.19
CA TYR A 353 4.86 -30.93 1.18
C TYR A 353 4.27 -32.33 1.44
N TYR A 354 3.03 -32.51 1.00
CA TYR A 354 2.26 -33.74 1.19
C TYR A 354 1.22 -33.95 0.06
N PRO A 355 0.95 -35.20 -0.37
CA PRO A 355 1.66 -36.43 -0.04
C PRO A 355 2.94 -36.61 -0.86
N LYS A 356 3.92 -37.33 -0.31
CA LYS A 356 5.16 -37.71 -1.00
C LYS A 356 4.93 -38.89 -1.94
N THR A 357 4.72 -38.58 -3.21
CA THR A 357 4.69 -39.50 -4.36
C THR A 357 5.94 -39.33 -5.23
N PRO A 358 6.34 -40.31 -6.07
CA PRO A 358 7.48 -40.13 -6.97
C PRO A 358 7.30 -38.95 -7.92
N PHE A 359 6.05 -38.68 -8.33
CA PHE A 359 5.72 -37.52 -9.16
C PHE A 359 5.93 -36.19 -8.41
N THR A 360 5.33 -36.04 -7.23
CA THR A 360 5.49 -34.82 -6.42
C THR A 360 6.94 -34.60 -5.99
N ASP A 361 7.69 -35.66 -5.73
CA ASP A 361 9.11 -35.56 -5.37
C ASP A 361 9.96 -35.11 -6.58
N ALA A 362 9.63 -35.56 -7.80
CA ALA A 362 10.24 -35.05 -9.02
C ALA A 362 9.95 -33.55 -9.24
N VAL A 363 8.70 -33.11 -9.01
CA VAL A 363 8.32 -31.68 -9.07
C VAL A 363 9.13 -30.86 -8.05
N MET A 364 9.22 -31.34 -6.81
CA MET A 364 9.94 -30.63 -5.76
C MET A 364 11.46 -30.64 -5.98
N ALA A 365 12.02 -31.73 -6.52
CA ALA A 365 13.44 -31.79 -6.89
C ALA A 365 13.78 -30.78 -7.99
N GLN A 366 12.89 -30.60 -8.97
CA GLN A 366 13.04 -29.60 -10.02
C GLN A 366 12.84 -28.17 -9.48
N ALA A 367 11.91 -27.95 -8.54
CA ALA A 367 11.72 -26.65 -7.88
C ALA A 367 12.95 -26.24 -7.03
N ASN A 368 13.78 -27.21 -6.61
CA ASN A 368 14.96 -26.99 -5.77
C ASN A 368 16.18 -26.39 -6.51
N GLN A 369 16.03 -25.94 -7.77
CA GLN A 369 17.11 -25.33 -8.55
C GLN A 369 17.72 -24.09 -7.86
N THR A 370 16.93 -23.28 -7.18
CA THR A 370 17.42 -22.05 -6.51
C THR A 370 18.37 -22.36 -5.36
N ALA A 371 18.06 -23.36 -4.53
CA ALA A 371 18.95 -23.81 -3.46
C ALA A 371 20.22 -24.49 -4.04
N GLN A 372 20.09 -25.24 -5.13
CA GLN A 372 21.24 -25.81 -5.84
C GLN A 372 22.19 -24.71 -6.35
N MET A 373 21.66 -23.57 -6.82
CA MET A 373 22.51 -22.44 -7.23
C MET A 373 23.26 -21.81 -6.04
N PHE A 374 22.62 -21.67 -4.87
CA PHE A 374 23.33 -21.27 -3.65
C PHE A 374 24.39 -22.30 -3.24
N ALA A 375 24.12 -23.60 -3.40
CA ALA A 375 25.08 -24.66 -3.08
C ALA A 375 26.30 -24.60 -4.01
N ARG A 376 26.11 -24.31 -5.30
CA ARG A 376 27.20 -24.04 -6.25
C ARG A 376 27.99 -22.78 -5.87
N LEU A 377 27.31 -21.72 -5.43
CA LEU A 377 27.96 -20.49 -4.96
C LEU A 377 28.83 -20.76 -3.71
N ARG A 378 28.35 -21.60 -2.79
CA ARG A 378 29.13 -22.09 -1.64
C ARG A 378 30.38 -22.85 -2.10
N GLN A 379 30.24 -23.79 -3.04
CA GLN A 379 31.38 -24.52 -3.59
C GLN A 379 32.41 -23.59 -4.25
N LEU A 380 31.96 -22.55 -4.96
CA LEU A 380 32.84 -21.52 -5.53
C LEU A 380 33.55 -20.72 -4.44
N SER A 381 32.85 -20.38 -3.34
CA SER A 381 33.46 -19.74 -2.17
C SER A 381 34.54 -20.63 -1.56
N ASP A 382 34.29 -21.93 -1.39
CA ASP A 382 35.27 -22.88 -0.87
C ASP A 382 36.52 -22.96 -1.76
N GLN A 383 36.33 -22.98 -3.08
CA GLN A 383 37.43 -22.97 -4.04
C GLN A 383 38.22 -21.66 -4.00
N TRP A 384 37.53 -20.52 -3.95
CA TRP A 384 38.15 -19.20 -3.81
C TRP A 384 39.01 -19.11 -2.55
N MET A 385 38.48 -19.58 -1.41
CA MET A 385 39.20 -19.56 -0.13
C MET A 385 40.52 -20.35 -0.17
N ARG A 386 40.58 -21.45 -0.93
CA ARG A 386 41.81 -22.24 -1.12
C ARG A 386 42.80 -21.56 -2.06
N LEU A 387 42.31 -20.86 -3.08
CA LEU A 387 43.13 -20.35 -4.18
C LEU A 387 43.50 -18.85 -4.04
N ARG A 388 42.83 -18.10 -3.16
CA ARG A 388 42.96 -16.62 -3.04
C ARG A 388 44.40 -16.13 -2.81
N GLY A 389 45.19 -16.88 -2.03
CA GLY A 389 46.59 -16.52 -1.73
C GLY A 389 47.51 -16.58 -2.94
N ASN A 390 47.22 -17.45 -3.91
CA ASN A 390 48.07 -17.69 -5.07
C ASN A 390 47.52 -17.05 -6.37
N LEU A 391 46.19 -16.96 -6.52
CA LEU A 391 45.54 -16.44 -7.73
C LEU A 391 45.72 -14.93 -7.90
N LEU A 392 45.53 -14.12 -6.84
CA LEU A 392 45.62 -12.67 -6.96
C LEU A 392 47.01 -12.20 -7.41
N PRO A 393 48.11 -12.67 -6.78
CA PRO A 393 49.47 -12.36 -7.23
C PRO A 393 49.75 -12.91 -8.63
N MET A 394 49.23 -14.10 -8.96
CA MET A 394 49.40 -14.69 -10.30
C MET A 394 48.73 -13.82 -11.39
N ILE A 395 47.52 -13.32 -11.15
CA ILE A 395 46.77 -12.50 -12.11
C ILE A 395 47.33 -11.08 -12.20
N LEU A 396 47.58 -10.43 -11.06
CA LEU A 396 47.95 -9.01 -11.04
C LEU A 396 49.45 -8.78 -11.30
N TYR A 397 50.31 -9.75 -11.01
CA TYR A 397 51.76 -9.61 -11.18
C TYR A 397 52.36 -10.58 -12.21
N ASN A 398 52.01 -11.87 -12.20
CA ASN A 398 52.69 -12.85 -13.06
C ASN A 398 52.03 -13.07 -14.44
N SER A 399 50.81 -12.58 -14.64
CA SER A 399 50.09 -12.77 -15.90
C SER A 399 50.76 -12.05 -17.06
N SER A 400 50.65 -12.61 -18.27
CA SER A 400 51.13 -11.95 -19.50
C SER A 400 50.51 -10.55 -19.63
N LEU A 401 49.21 -10.44 -19.36
CA LEU A 401 48.43 -9.20 -19.38
C LEU A 401 48.97 -8.12 -18.42
N SER A 402 49.32 -8.45 -17.18
CA SER A 402 49.86 -7.43 -16.27
C SER A 402 51.24 -6.92 -16.71
N ARG A 403 52.03 -7.75 -17.41
CA ARG A 403 53.30 -7.33 -18.01
C ARG A 403 53.06 -6.37 -19.18
N THR A 404 52.06 -6.64 -20.04
CA THR A 404 51.67 -5.74 -21.14
C THR A 404 51.17 -4.39 -20.64
N PHE A 405 50.34 -4.38 -19.60
CA PHE A 405 49.82 -3.14 -19.02
C PHE A 405 50.92 -2.32 -18.34
N ARG A 406 51.92 -2.96 -17.73
CA ARG A 406 53.10 -2.28 -17.18
C ARG A 406 53.96 -1.63 -18.26
N SER A 407 54.28 -2.35 -19.33
CA SER A 407 55.13 -1.82 -20.41
C SER A 407 54.44 -0.69 -21.18
N LEU A 408 53.15 -0.84 -21.51
CA LEU A 408 52.35 0.21 -22.14
C LEU A 408 52.12 1.41 -21.23
N GLY A 409 51.87 1.17 -19.94
CA GLY A 409 51.71 2.22 -18.93
C GLY A 409 52.99 3.03 -18.72
N GLN A 410 54.15 2.38 -18.70
CA GLN A 410 55.46 3.05 -18.62
C GLN A 410 55.76 3.90 -19.86
N LEU A 411 55.44 3.40 -21.05
CA LEU A 411 55.53 4.16 -22.30
C LEU A 411 54.59 5.38 -22.32
N CYS A 412 53.40 5.25 -21.76
CA CYS A 412 52.47 6.36 -21.60
C CYS A 412 52.97 7.42 -20.60
N ALA A 413 53.57 6.99 -19.49
CA ALA A 413 54.02 7.87 -18.41
C ALA A 413 55.25 8.74 -18.79
N THR A 414 56.17 8.21 -19.61
CA THR A 414 57.45 8.86 -19.94
C THR A 414 57.36 9.81 -21.14
N ARG A 415 56.28 9.76 -21.92
CA ARG A 415 56.17 10.53 -23.17
C ARG A 415 55.68 11.96 -22.91
N SER A 416 56.37 12.95 -23.47
CA SER A 416 56.11 14.39 -23.24
C SER A 416 54.88 14.94 -23.97
N ASN A 417 54.46 14.34 -25.09
CA ASN A 417 53.45 14.86 -26.02
C ASN A 417 51.98 14.53 -25.65
N ILE A 418 51.67 14.34 -24.36
CA ILE A 418 50.38 13.85 -23.84
C ILE A 418 49.84 14.79 -22.75
N SER A 419 48.51 14.89 -22.62
CA SER A 419 47.85 15.67 -21.57
C SER A 419 48.27 15.23 -20.15
N VAL A 420 48.34 16.20 -19.24
CA VAL A 420 48.79 16.00 -17.85
C VAL A 420 47.89 15.00 -17.09
N SER A 421 46.58 15.00 -17.38
CA SER A 421 45.61 14.08 -16.77
C SER A 421 45.78 12.63 -17.22
N LEU A 422 46.12 12.38 -18.48
CA LEU A 422 46.34 11.02 -18.98
C LEU A 422 47.67 10.47 -18.47
N ARG A 423 48.69 11.33 -18.34
CA ARG A 423 49.99 10.97 -17.76
C ARG A 423 49.84 10.54 -16.30
N SER A 424 49.04 11.25 -15.50
CA SER A 424 48.78 10.87 -14.11
C SER A 424 47.98 9.57 -13.99
N GLN A 425 46.99 9.35 -14.87
CA GLN A 425 46.25 8.08 -14.95
C GLN A 425 47.16 6.89 -15.28
N CYS A 426 48.06 7.02 -16.26
CA CYS A 426 49.03 5.98 -16.60
C CYS A 426 50.02 5.70 -15.46
N GLN A 427 50.49 6.75 -14.77
CA GLN A 427 51.35 6.58 -13.60
C GLN A 427 50.64 5.85 -12.45
N ARG A 428 49.36 6.16 -12.18
CA ARG A 428 48.55 5.43 -11.18
C ARG A 428 48.43 3.95 -11.50
N MET A 429 48.15 3.62 -12.77
CA MET A 429 48.05 2.21 -13.21
C MET A 429 49.37 1.46 -13.06
N VAL A 430 50.49 2.07 -13.45
CA VAL A 430 51.82 1.44 -13.32
C VAL A 430 52.17 1.25 -11.85
N ASN A 431 51.99 2.27 -11.01
CA ASN A 431 52.25 2.20 -9.58
C ASN A 431 51.42 1.10 -8.90
N PHE A 432 50.17 0.91 -9.35
CA PHE A 432 49.28 -0.13 -8.85
C PHE A 432 49.76 -1.55 -9.15
N LEU A 433 50.43 -1.78 -10.29
CA LEU A 433 50.87 -3.10 -10.76
C LEU A 433 52.32 -3.46 -10.34
N LEU A 434 52.99 -2.63 -9.53
CA LEU A 434 54.36 -2.88 -9.08
C LEU A 434 54.45 -4.02 -8.06
N GLU A 435 55.52 -4.81 -8.13
CA GLU A 435 55.75 -5.94 -7.21
C GLU A 435 55.95 -5.50 -5.75
N LYS A 436 56.72 -4.42 -5.55
CA LYS A 436 57.09 -3.91 -4.23
C LYS A 436 56.54 -2.50 -4.04
N LYS A 437 56.01 -2.24 -2.85
CA LYS A 437 55.54 -0.92 -2.43
C LYS A 437 56.74 0.03 -2.39
N THR A 438 56.71 1.11 -3.19
CA THR A 438 57.68 2.19 -3.06
C THR A 438 57.21 3.17 -1.98
N PRO A 439 58.11 3.84 -1.23
CA PRO A 439 57.73 4.71 -0.12
C PRO A 439 56.80 5.88 -0.51
N ASN A 440 56.79 6.27 -1.79
CA ASN A 440 55.96 7.37 -2.31
C ASN A 440 54.67 6.90 -3.03
N SER A 441 54.39 5.58 -3.11
CA SER A 441 53.18 5.06 -3.75
C SER A 441 52.16 4.55 -2.72
N TYR A 442 51.06 5.29 -2.59
CA TYR A 442 49.92 4.92 -1.75
C TYR A 442 48.99 3.88 -2.41
N GLU A 443 49.18 3.59 -3.69
CA GLU A 443 48.29 2.75 -4.50
C GLU A 443 49.06 1.53 -5.00
N ASN A 444 49.10 0.46 -4.20
CA ASN A 444 49.64 -0.85 -4.58
C ASN A 444 48.56 -1.93 -4.43
N TRP A 445 48.54 -2.93 -5.31
CA TRP A 445 47.63 -4.08 -5.26
C TRP A 445 47.68 -4.83 -3.92
N SER A 446 48.83 -4.86 -3.25
CA SER A 446 48.97 -5.50 -1.93
C SER A 446 48.05 -4.92 -0.85
N ASN A 447 47.74 -3.62 -0.91
CA ASN A 447 46.84 -2.96 0.05
C ASN A 447 45.38 -3.45 -0.09
N LEU A 448 45.01 -4.10 -1.20
CA LEU A 448 43.68 -4.65 -1.43
C LEU A 448 43.51 -6.06 -0.85
N ILE A 449 44.60 -6.77 -0.54
CA ILE A 449 44.55 -8.18 -0.14
C ILE A 449 43.87 -8.35 1.21
N ASP A 450 44.29 -7.60 2.23
CA ASP A 450 43.72 -7.68 3.57
C ASP A 450 42.21 -7.40 3.63
N PRO A 451 41.69 -6.31 3.01
CA PRO A 451 40.26 -6.06 3.02
C PRO A 451 39.48 -7.05 2.15
N LEU A 452 40.02 -7.52 1.02
CA LEU A 452 39.39 -8.59 0.22
C LEU A 452 39.34 -9.91 0.99
N ASN A 453 40.37 -10.24 1.76
CA ASN A 453 40.41 -11.43 2.60
C ASN A 453 39.30 -11.37 3.67
N LYS A 454 39.20 -10.25 4.39
CA LYS A 454 38.12 -10.03 5.39
C LYS A 454 36.72 -10.16 4.76
N LEU A 455 36.50 -9.56 3.58
CA LEU A 455 35.22 -9.67 2.87
C LEU A 455 34.92 -11.12 2.45
N SER A 456 35.93 -11.83 1.94
CA SER A 456 35.78 -13.23 1.53
C SER A 456 35.53 -14.16 2.73
N ASP A 457 36.16 -13.89 3.89
CA ASP A 457 35.92 -14.63 5.13
C ASP A 457 34.47 -14.44 5.62
N LEU A 458 33.95 -13.22 5.54
CA LEU A 458 32.55 -12.90 5.89
C LEU A 458 31.55 -13.58 4.95
N LEU A 459 31.77 -13.49 3.64
CA LEU A 459 30.90 -14.11 2.64
C LEU A 459 30.88 -15.63 2.77
N HIS A 460 32.07 -16.23 2.95
CA HIS A 460 32.21 -17.67 3.17
C HIS A 460 31.51 -18.11 4.46
N GLY A 461 31.66 -17.35 5.55
CA GLY A 461 30.93 -17.56 6.79
C GLY A 461 29.41 -17.57 6.58
N LEU A 462 28.88 -16.55 5.91
CA LEU A 462 27.45 -16.41 5.64
C LEU A 462 26.88 -17.58 4.82
N LEU A 463 27.59 -18.02 3.78
CA LEU A 463 27.15 -19.14 2.95
C LEU A 463 27.20 -20.46 3.71
N ASN A 464 28.22 -20.68 4.54
CA ASN A 464 28.38 -21.96 5.24
C ASN A 464 27.44 -22.12 6.44
N THR A 465 27.13 -21.05 7.18
CA THR A 465 26.40 -21.16 8.46
C THR A 465 24.95 -20.64 8.41
N CYS A 466 24.62 -19.69 7.54
CA CYS A 466 23.32 -18.99 7.60
C CYS A 466 22.27 -19.46 6.60
N ILE A 467 22.66 -20.28 5.62
CA ILE A 467 21.73 -20.72 4.57
C ILE A 467 21.34 -22.17 4.83
N ASN A 468 20.02 -22.42 4.89
CA ASN A 468 19.52 -23.78 4.85
C ASN A 468 19.39 -24.25 3.39
N TYR A 469 20.22 -25.21 3.00
CA TYR A 469 20.21 -25.78 1.65
C TYR A 469 19.11 -26.84 1.47
N ASP A 470 18.70 -27.51 2.54
CA ASP A 470 17.65 -28.54 2.53
C ASP A 470 16.29 -27.91 2.88
N ARG A 471 15.76 -27.16 1.91
CA ARG A 471 14.52 -26.39 2.05
C ARG A 471 13.25 -27.25 1.93
N PHE A 472 13.23 -28.25 1.06
CA PHE A 472 12.04 -29.05 0.75
C PHE A 472 12.03 -30.36 1.53
N ARG A 473 10.94 -30.64 2.26
CA ARG A 473 10.75 -31.91 2.99
C ARG A 473 9.38 -32.50 2.68
N GLY A 474 9.37 -33.74 2.18
CA GLY A 474 8.13 -34.45 1.81
C GLY A 474 7.69 -35.44 2.88
N PHE A 475 6.39 -35.53 3.12
CA PHE A 475 5.77 -36.47 4.07
C PHE A 475 4.77 -37.39 3.39
N THR A 476 4.73 -38.66 3.81
CA THR A 476 3.75 -39.66 3.36
C THR A 476 2.46 -39.62 4.17
N ASP A 477 2.55 -39.26 5.45
CA ASP A 477 1.43 -39.22 6.40
C ASP A 477 1.13 -37.78 6.86
N GLU A 478 -0.16 -37.43 6.87
CA GLU A 478 -0.62 -36.07 7.23
C GLU A 478 -0.38 -35.76 8.71
N ALA A 479 -0.57 -36.75 9.59
CA ALA A 479 -0.37 -36.57 11.03
C ALA A 479 1.08 -36.24 11.39
N ASP A 480 2.06 -36.86 10.73
CA ASP A 480 3.48 -36.61 10.96
C ASP A 480 3.93 -35.26 10.41
N MET A 481 3.39 -34.88 9.24
CA MET A 481 3.55 -33.55 8.70
C MET A 481 3.03 -32.49 9.66
N GLN A 482 1.82 -32.67 10.23
CA GLN A 482 1.21 -31.69 11.11
C GLN A 482 1.94 -31.55 12.44
N ARG A 483 2.39 -32.66 13.05
CA ARG A 483 3.27 -32.62 14.24
C ARG A 483 4.58 -31.88 13.97
N THR A 484 5.15 -32.06 12.78
CA THR A 484 6.37 -31.36 12.36
C THR A 484 6.11 -29.87 12.13
N LEU A 485 4.97 -29.54 11.53
CA LEU A 485 4.52 -28.16 11.33
C LEU A 485 4.34 -27.45 12.67
N ASP A 486 3.66 -28.06 13.65
CA ASP A 486 3.45 -27.44 14.96
C ASP A 486 4.77 -27.17 15.70
N ARG A 487 5.76 -28.06 15.55
CA ARG A 487 7.12 -27.85 16.05
C ARG A 487 7.82 -26.69 15.33
N ASP A 488 7.77 -26.69 14.00
CA ASP A 488 8.46 -25.69 13.18
C ASP A 488 7.80 -24.30 13.26
N LEU A 489 6.51 -24.23 13.61
CA LEU A 489 5.82 -22.96 13.88
C LEU A 489 6.27 -22.30 15.19
N MET A 490 6.86 -23.06 16.12
CA MET A 490 7.51 -22.52 17.31
C MET A 490 8.90 -21.92 17.00
N ASP A 491 9.52 -22.36 15.89
CA ASP A 491 10.77 -21.80 15.40
C ASP A 491 10.53 -20.45 14.68
N PRO A 492 11.49 -19.50 14.73
CA PRO A 492 11.36 -18.20 14.06
C PRO A 492 11.51 -18.25 12.53
N ALA A 493 11.70 -19.45 11.95
CA ALA A 493 11.88 -19.66 10.52
C ALA A 493 10.54 -19.64 9.78
N PRO A 494 10.44 -19.04 8.58
CA PRO A 494 9.20 -19.06 7.81
C PRO A 494 8.94 -20.48 7.30
N VAL A 495 7.84 -21.07 7.77
CA VAL A 495 7.37 -22.41 7.34
C VAL A 495 6.25 -22.26 6.34
N ILE A 496 6.32 -23.06 5.29
CA ILE A 496 5.40 -23.01 4.16
C ILE A 496 4.95 -24.43 3.89
N LEU A 497 3.64 -24.62 3.82
CA LEU A 497 3.03 -25.93 3.61
C LEU A 497 2.38 -25.99 2.23
N VAL A 498 2.73 -27.02 1.45
CA VAL A 498 2.19 -27.29 0.12
C VAL A 498 1.43 -28.61 0.16
N ILE A 499 0.12 -28.55 -0.03
CA ILE A 499 -0.75 -29.74 -0.06
C ILE A 499 -1.15 -29.99 -1.51
N PHE A 500 -0.86 -31.18 -2.03
CA PHE A 500 -1.34 -31.61 -3.35
C PHE A 500 -2.67 -32.34 -3.20
N ASP A 501 -3.76 -31.73 -3.67
CA ASP A 501 -5.10 -32.29 -3.60
C ASP A 501 -5.37 -33.27 -4.76
N LYS A 502 -4.89 -32.93 -5.96
CA LYS A 502 -5.02 -33.76 -7.16
C LYS A 502 -3.69 -33.80 -7.89
N THR A 503 -3.20 -35.01 -8.15
CA THR A 503 -1.97 -35.28 -8.89
C THR A 503 -2.24 -36.22 -10.06
N PRO A 504 -1.52 -36.09 -11.18
CA PRO A 504 -1.61 -37.01 -12.29
C PRO A 504 -1.18 -38.42 -11.87
N THR A 505 -1.89 -39.45 -12.35
CA THR A 505 -1.55 -40.85 -12.07
C THR A 505 -0.20 -41.25 -12.67
N ASN A 506 0.57 -42.10 -11.99
CA ASN A 506 1.93 -42.50 -12.39
C ASN A 506 2.02 -43.07 -13.83
N SER A 507 0.95 -43.72 -14.33
CA SER A 507 0.90 -44.25 -15.71
C SER A 507 0.89 -43.15 -16.77
N SER A 508 0.15 -42.06 -16.53
CA SER A 508 0.06 -40.89 -17.42
C SER A 508 1.37 -40.08 -17.52
N PHE A 509 2.25 -40.20 -16.51
CA PHE A 509 3.57 -39.57 -16.50
C PHE A 509 4.60 -40.32 -17.36
N SER A 510 4.49 -41.66 -17.42
CA SER A 510 5.47 -42.53 -18.08
C SER A 510 5.37 -42.59 -19.62
N SER A 511 4.22 -42.24 -20.21
CA SER A 511 4.01 -42.30 -21.67
C SER A 511 3.42 -41.00 -22.23
N PRO A 512 4.09 -40.34 -23.20
CA PRO A 512 3.62 -39.08 -23.79
C PRO A 512 2.32 -39.21 -24.60
N SER A 513 1.94 -40.42 -25.04
CA SER A 513 0.77 -40.67 -25.89
C SER A 513 -0.55 -40.84 -25.12
N THR A 514 -0.52 -40.97 -23.79
CA THR A 514 -1.73 -41.18 -22.95
C THR A 514 -2.16 -39.93 -22.16
N ARG A 515 -1.59 -38.76 -22.46
CA ARG A 515 -1.88 -37.50 -21.76
C ARG A 515 -3.25 -36.94 -22.16
N SER A 516 -4.31 -37.28 -21.43
CA SER A 516 -5.60 -36.58 -21.52
C SER A 516 -5.58 -35.31 -20.65
N LEU A 517 -6.15 -34.19 -21.11
CA LEU A 517 -6.15 -32.92 -20.37
C LEU A 517 -6.78 -33.01 -18.96
N SER A 518 -7.70 -33.96 -18.75
CA SER A 518 -8.32 -34.22 -17.45
C SER A 518 -7.39 -34.97 -16.49
N SER A 519 -6.50 -35.83 -17.00
CA SER A 519 -5.49 -36.54 -16.21
C SER A 519 -4.31 -35.65 -15.79
N SER A 520 -4.13 -34.49 -16.43
CA SER A 520 -3.08 -33.50 -16.14
C SER A 520 -3.52 -32.33 -15.25
N LEU A 521 -4.68 -32.43 -14.59
CA LEU A 521 -5.16 -31.37 -13.71
C LEU A 521 -4.45 -31.46 -12.34
N LEU A 522 -3.47 -30.59 -12.13
CA LEU A 522 -2.82 -30.38 -10.84
C LEU A 522 -3.66 -29.44 -9.99
N SER A 523 -4.01 -29.86 -8.77
CA SER A 523 -4.65 -28.98 -7.79
C SER A 523 -3.81 -28.97 -6.52
N LEU A 524 -3.41 -27.78 -6.09
CA LEU A 524 -2.50 -27.55 -4.98
C LEU A 524 -2.99 -26.42 -4.08
N ARG A 525 -2.70 -26.55 -2.77
CA ARG A 525 -3.02 -25.55 -1.75
C ARG A 525 -1.75 -25.11 -1.04
N PHE A 526 -1.49 -23.82 -1.12
CA PHE A 526 -0.43 -23.15 -0.36
C PHE A 526 -0.98 -22.69 0.99
N ARG A 527 -0.33 -23.08 2.07
CA ARG A 527 -0.68 -22.70 3.45
C ARG A 527 0.48 -21.93 4.07
N PHE A 528 0.16 -20.72 4.49
CA PHE A 528 1.09 -19.78 5.12
C PHE A 528 0.50 -19.29 6.45
N PRO A 529 1.35 -18.85 7.40
CA PRO A 529 0.87 -18.15 8.59
C PRO A 529 0.07 -16.89 8.22
N ALA A 530 -1.05 -16.65 8.90
CA ALA A 530 -1.99 -15.55 8.58
C ALA A 530 -1.40 -14.13 8.71
N ARG A 531 -0.21 -13.98 9.32
CA ARG A 531 0.51 -12.70 9.39
C ARG A 531 1.29 -12.40 8.10
N LEU A 532 1.71 -13.43 7.37
CA LEU A 532 2.60 -13.32 6.22
C LEU A 532 1.86 -13.14 4.89
N VAL A 533 0.59 -13.51 4.85
CA VAL A 533 -0.26 -13.45 3.67
C VAL A 533 -1.56 -12.74 4.05
N ASP A 534 -2.25 -12.14 3.08
CA ASP A 534 -3.54 -11.51 3.34
C ASP A 534 -4.62 -12.54 3.73
N GLN A 535 -5.54 -12.11 4.57
CA GLN A 535 -6.61 -12.97 5.05
C GLN A 535 -7.60 -13.27 3.94
N THR A 536 -7.83 -14.54 3.68
CA THR A 536 -8.81 -15.02 2.69
C THR A 536 -10.17 -15.35 3.33
N PHE A 537 -10.41 -14.91 4.57
CA PHE A 537 -11.66 -15.17 5.29
C PHE A 537 -12.85 -14.57 4.53
N LYS A 538 -13.92 -15.37 4.37
CA LYS A 538 -15.14 -15.03 3.61
C LYS A 538 -14.90 -14.60 2.16
N PHE A 539 -13.80 -15.06 1.53
CA PHE A 539 -13.49 -14.78 0.12
C PHE A 539 -13.49 -13.29 -0.23
N ARG A 540 -13.13 -12.43 0.73
CA ARG A 540 -12.93 -11.00 0.47
C ARG A 540 -11.63 -10.79 -0.28
N VAL A 541 -11.74 -10.69 -1.59
CA VAL A 541 -10.60 -10.44 -2.50
C VAL A 541 -10.35 -8.93 -2.67
N LEU A 542 -11.39 -8.11 -2.46
CA LEU A 542 -11.35 -6.66 -2.62
C LEU A 542 -11.44 -5.94 -1.28
N ASP A 543 -10.94 -4.70 -1.26
CA ASP A 543 -11.12 -3.82 -0.12
C ASP A 543 -12.59 -3.47 0.09
N LYS A 544 -12.96 -3.24 1.36
CA LYS A 544 -14.31 -2.81 1.72
C LYS A 544 -14.68 -1.46 1.08
N VAL A 545 -13.68 -0.58 0.93
CA VAL A 545 -13.82 0.72 0.28
C VAL A 545 -12.70 0.87 -0.74
N TRP A 546 -13.03 1.31 -1.95
CA TRP A 546 -12.02 1.65 -2.94
C TRP A 546 -11.32 2.94 -2.54
N THR A 547 -10.00 2.92 -2.48
CA THR A 547 -9.20 4.12 -2.23
C THR A 547 -8.32 4.44 -3.42
N PRO A 548 -8.09 5.72 -3.75
CA PRO A 548 -7.27 6.11 -4.90
C PRO A 548 -5.76 5.91 -4.66
N TYR A 549 -5.34 5.56 -3.44
CA TYR A 549 -3.95 5.33 -3.07
C TYR A 549 -3.38 4.05 -3.69
N PRO A 550 -2.12 4.05 -4.17
CA PRO A 550 -1.43 2.84 -4.59
C PRO A 550 -1.20 1.88 -3.42
N ARG A 551 -1.43 0.59 -3.66
CA ARG A 551 -1.10 -0.51 -2.75
C ARG A 551 0.39 -0.89 -2.80
N SER A 552 1.27 0.10 -2.69
CA SER A 552 2.74 -0.08 -2.79
C SER A 552 3.44 -0.27 -1.45
N SER A 553 2.71 -0.23 -0.32
CA SER A 553 3.33 -0.42 0.99
C SER A 553 3.80 -1.87 1.20
N SER A 554 5.10 -2.05 1.43
CA SER A 554 5.72 -3.34 1.76
C SER A 554 5.15 -3.97 3.05
N SER A 555 4.74 -3.14 4.01
CA SER A 555 4.26 -3.60 5.32
C SER A 555 2.88 -4.26 5.28
N HIS A 556 1.94 -3.63 4.57
CA HIS A 556 0.53 -4.01 4.67
C HIS A 556 -0.05 -4.54 3.36
N SER A 557 0.39 -4.02 2.22
CA SER A 557 -0.27 -4.25 0.93
C SER A 557 0.43 -5.31 0.07
N MET A 558 1.74 -5.50 0.22
CA MET A 558 2.54 -6.40 -0.61
C MET A 558 2.91 -7.71 0.09
N LYS A 559 2.04 -8.24 0.97
CA LYS A 559 2.35 -9.41 1.82
C LYS A 559 2.70 -10.67 1.04
N TYR A 560 2.01 -10.95 -0.06
CA TYR A 560 2.34 -12.07 -0.96
C TYR A 560 3.75 -11.98 -1.54
N PHE A 561 4.26 -10.76 -1.71
CA PHE A 561 5.61 -10.53 -2.20
C PHE A 561 6.65 -10.65 -1.08
N THR A 562 6.40 -9.98 0.05
CA THR A 562 7.34 -9.94 1.19
C THR A 562 7.44 -11.26 1.94
N SER A 563 6.47 -12.17 1.80
CA SER A 563 6.52 -13.53 2.35
C SER A 563 7.27 -14.54 1.46
N GLY A 564 7.52 -14.22 0.19
CA GLY A 564 8.07 -15.16 -0.79
C GLY A 564 7.06 -16.17 -1.32
N PHE A 565 5.75 -15.95 -1.13
CA PHE A 565 4.68 -16.80 -1.68
C PHE A 565 4.81 -16.91 -3.21
N ILE A 566 4.93 -15.77 -3.89
CA ILE A 566 4.98 -15.71 -5.36
C ILE A 566 6.23 -16.43 -5.89
N ASP A 567 7.34 -16.37 -5.15
CA ASP A 567 8.60 -17.03 -5.54
C ASP A 567 8.47 -18.56 -5.54
N ILE A 568 7.76 -19.11 -4.56
CA ILE A 568 7.51 -20.56 -4.46
C ILE A 568 6.47 -20.99 -5.49
N GLN A 569 5.45 -20.17 -5.72
CA GLN A 569 4.47 -20.41 -6.75
C GLN A 569 5.14 -20.53 -8.13
N ASP A 570 5.97 -19.55 -8.51
CA ASP A 570 6.70 -19.57 -9.78
C ASP A 570 7.64 -20.79 -9.90
N GLN A 571 8.35 -21.15 -8.82
CA GLN A 571 9.24 -22.31 -8.81
C GLN A 571 8.50 -23.64 -9.03
N ILE A 572 7.38 -23.86 -8.32
CA ILE A 572 6.63 -25.12 -8.40
C ILE A 572 5.85 -25.22 -9.72
N GLU A 573 5.22 -24.13 -10.16
CA GLU A 573 4.47 -24.10 -11.42
C GLU A 573 5.39 -24.37 -12.61
N ARG A 574 6.58 -23.77 -12.64
CA ARG A 574 7.57 -24.03 -13.70
C ARG A 574 8.19 -25.41 -13.61
N ALA A 575 8.47 -25.90 -12.40
CA ALA A 575 8.90 -27.27 -12.20
C ALA A 575 7.87 -28.26 -12.78
N TYR A 576 6.59 -28.01 -12.54
CA TYR A 576 5.51 -28.82 -13.12
C TYR A 576 5.44 -28.72 -14.65
N ILE A 577 5.47 -27.50 -15.21
CA ILE A 577 5.36 -27.29 -16.67
C ILE A 577 6.59 -27.86 -17.41
N SER A 578 7.79 -27.72 -16.85
CA SER A 578 9.02 -28.28 -17.44
C SER A 578 8.98 -29.81 -17.46
N LEU A 579 8.50 -30.45 -16.39
CA LEU A 579 8.32 -31.90 -16.32
C LEU A 579 7.26 -32.40 -17.33
N LEU A 580 6.18 -31.66 -17.55
CA LEU A 580 5.15 -32.04 -18.53
C LEU A 580 5.62 -31.85 -19.98
N SER A 581 6.25 -30.70 -20.27
CA SER A 581 6.67 -30.35 -21.62
C SER A 581 7.91 -31.13 -22.08
N GLY A 582 8.74 -31.62 -21.14
CA GLY A 582 10.02 -32.26 -21.44
C GLY A 582 11.09 -31.28 -21.95
N TYR A 583 10.81 -29.97 -21.91
CA TYR A 583 11.72 -28.93 -22.35
C TYR A 583 12.46 -28.35 -21.13
N PRO A 584 13.80 -28.26 -21.14
CA PRO A 584 14.55 -27.68 -20.04
C PRO A 584 14.34 -26.16 -19.93
N ASP A 585 14.36 -25.63 -18.70
CA ASP A 585 14.13 -24.19 -18.38
C ASP A 585 15.17 -23.22 -19.00
N ARG A 586 16.24 -23.72 -19.63
CA ARG A 586 17.32 -22.88 -20.18
C ARG A 586 17.33 -22.88 -21.71
N PRO A 587 17.44 -21.71 -22.38
CA PRO A 587 17.75 -21.65 -23.80
C PRO A 587 19.07 -22.38 -24.06
N ALA A 588 19.09 -23.27 -25.06
CA ALA A 588 20.35 -23.71 -25.64
C ALA A 588 21.09 -22.46 -26.18
N ALA A 589 22.38 -22.33 -25.89
CA ALA A 589 23.17 -21.19 -26.36
C ALA A 589 23.09 -21.09 -27.90
N GLY A 590 22.31 -20.14 -28.41
CA GLY A 590 22.08 -19.93 -29.85
C GLY A 590 20.64 -20.09 -30.34
N SER A 591 19.68 -20.52 -29.52
CA SER A 591 18.26 -20.60 -29.93
C SER A 591 17.59 -19.22 -29.91
N LEU A 592 16.85 -18.85 -30.97
CA LEU A 592 16.06 -17.63 -31.00
C LEU A 592 15.03 -17.61 -29.84
N PRO A 593 14.78 -16.44 -29.21
CA PRO A 593 13.87 -16.31 -28.06
C PRO A 593 12.44 -16.81 -28.34
N SER A 594 12.03 -16.93 -29.60
CA SER A 594 10.73 -17.44 -30.05
C SER A 594 10.55 -18.97 -29.97
N THR A 595 11.57 -19.74 -29.56
CA THR A 595 11.52 -21.22 -29.50
C THR A 595 11.39 -21.79 -28.09
N ASN A 596 11.47 -20.97 -27.04
CA ASN A 596 11.23 -21.39 -25.65
C ASN A 596 9.75 -21.13 -25.28
N LEU A 597 9.01 -22.18 -24.93
CA LEU A 597 7.61 -22.07 -24.50
C LEU A 597 7.47 -21.36 -23.13
N LEU A 598 8.53 -21.36 -22.31
CA LEU A 598 8.57 -20.79 -20.96
C LEU A 598 9.35 -19.47 -20.96
N LEU A 599 8.68 -18.35 -21.22
CA LEU A 599 9.29 -17.03 -21.08
C LEU A 599 9.61 -16.75 -19.60
N PRO A 600 10.73 -16.07 -19.28
CA PRO A 600 11.01 -15.59 -17.93
C PRO A 600 9.93 -14.59 -17.49
N THR A 601 9.53 -14.63 -16.21
CA THR A 601 8.45 -13.79 -15.68
C THR A 601 8.99 -12.76 -14.71
N GLU A 602 8.43 -11.56 -14.81
CA GLU A 602 8.63 -10.46 -13.89
C GLU A 602 7.28 -10.00 -13.34
N MET A 603 7.28 -9.50 -12.12
CA MET A 603 6.10 -8.88 -11.52
C MET A 603 6.26 -7.36 -11.57
N GLN A 604 5.23 -6.66 -12.04
CA GLN A 604 5.14 -5.21 -11.94
C GLN A 604 3.73 -4.81 -11.50
N LEU A 605 3.63 -3.83 -10.60
CA LEU A 605 2.33 -3.24 -10.25
C LEU A 605 1.84 -2.34 -11.39
N ILE A 606 0.54 -2.35 -11.61
CA ILE A 606 -0.10 -1.41 -12.54
C ILE A 606 0.12 0.00 -11.99
N PRO A 607 0.63 0.95 -12.81
CA PRO A 607 0.89 2.30 -12.35
C PRO A 607 -0.42 3.00 -11.97
N THR A 608 -0.41 3.74 -10.87
CA THR A 608 -1.58 4.52 -10.45
C THR A 608 -1.52 5.93 -11.03
N PRO A 609 -2.67 6.50 -11.43
CA PRO A 609 -2.73 7.89 -11.86
C PRO A 609 -2.41 8.85 -10.71
N CYS A 610 -2.28 10.13 -11.03
CA CYS A 610 -2.20 11.21 -10.04
C CYS A 610 -3.44 11.15 -9.13
N TYR A 611 -3.23 11.22 -7.82
CA TYR A 611 -4.31 11.12 -6.85
C TYR A 611 -4.16 12.18 -5.74
N LYS A 612 -5.30 12.54 -5.15
CA LYS A 612 -5.37 13.47 -4.02
C LYS A 612 -5.43 12.68 -2.72
N SER A 613 -4.57 13.05 -1.77
CA SER A 613 -4.44 12.41 -0.48
C SER A 613 -4.96 13.30 0.63
N ASP A 614 -6.15 12.97 1.13
CA ASP A 614 -6.83 13.70 2.20
C ASP A 614 -7.07 12.76 3.39
N PRO A 615 -6.04 12.43 4.21
CA PRO A 615 -6.18 11.47 5.30
C PRO A 615 -7.18 11.94 6.36
N MET A 616 -7.24 13.25 6.60
CA MET A 616 -8.21 13.83 7.54
C MET A 616 -9.65 13.72 7.03
N LEU A 617 -9.87 13.86 5.71
CA LEU A 617 -11.21 13.70 5.12
C LEU A 617 -11.72 12.27 5.32
N GLN A 618 -10.86 11.27 5.15
CA GLN A 618 -11.21 9.87 5.38
C GLN A 618 -11.62 9.61 6.83
N ILE A 619 -10.85 10.12 7.80
CA ILE A 619 -11.19 9.97 9.23
C ILE A 619 -12.50 10.72 9.55
N LEU A 620 -12.65 11.94 9.04
CA LEU A 620 -13.84 12.77 9.29
C LEU A 620 -15.11 12.15 8.70
N THR A 621 -15.06 11.68 7.44
CA THR A 621 -16.20 11.06 6.75
C THR A 621 -16.62 9.74 7.41
N GLN A 622 -15.68 8.98 7.97
CA GLN A 622 -15.97 7.77 8.76
C GLN A 622 -16.62 8.04 10.12
N GLN A 623 -16.50 9.25 10.67
CA GLN A 623 -17.12 9.63 11.96
C GLN A 623 -18.38 10.50 11.79
N LEU A 624 -18.68 10.88 10.54
CA LEU A 624 -19.73 11.84 10.20
C LEU A 624 -21.13 11.30 10.53
N ASP A 625 -21.32 9.99 10.43
CA ASP A 625 -22.53 9.26 10.82
C ASP A 625 -22.91 9.46 12.30
N CYS A 626 -21.95 9.29 13.21
CA CYS A 626 -22.14 9.43 14.65
C CYS A 626 -22.39 10.90 15.02
N ILE A 627 -21.66 11.82 14.40
CA ILE A 627 -21.77 13.24 14.71
C ILE A 627 -23.13 13.78 14.26
N ILE A 628 -23.60 13.41 13.08
CA ILE A 628 -24.92 13.80 12.60
C ILE A 628 -26.01 13.23 13.51
N CYS A 629 -25.87 12.02 14.03
CA CYS A 629 -26.83 11.53 15.02
C CYS A 629 -26.82 12.38 16.30
N ILE A 630 -25.67 12.83 16.80
CA ILE A 630 -25.61 13.60 18.05
C ILE A 630 -26.21 15.01 17.89
N VAL A 631 -26.08 15.61 16.70
CA VAL A 631 -26.43 17.02 16.46
C VAL A 631 -27.91 17.35 16.77
N TRP A 632 -28.85 16.44 16.54
CA TRP A 632 -30.28 16.68 16.76
C TRP A 632 -30.81 16.11 18.10
N ILE A 633 -29.93 15.74 19.03
CA ILE A 633 -30.41 15.24 20.33
C ILE A 633 -31.23 16.29 21.09
N CYS A 634 -30.79 17.55 21.07
CA CYS A 634 -31.50 18.64 21.73
C CYS A 634 -32.87 18.90 21.12
N THR A 635 -33.04 18.71 19.80
CA THR A 635 -34.35 18.91 19.15
C THR A 635 -35.34 17.84 19.64
N ALA A 636 -34.92 16.59 19.78
CA ALA A 636 -35.74 15.52 20.36
C ALA A 636 -36.13 15.82 21.82
N MET A 637 -35.16 16.23 22.63
CA MET A 637 -35.39 16.57 24.05
C MET A 637 -36.35 17.74 24.24
N PHE A 638 -36.17 18.82 23.47
CA PHE A 638 -37.02 19.99 23.57
C PHE A 638 -38.42 19.77 22.97
N ALA A 639 -38.53 18.97 21.90
CA ALA A 639 -39.82 18.58 21.35
C ALA A 639 -40.66 17.79 22.37
N ALA A 640 -40.05 16.78 23.03
CA ALA A 640 -40.72 16.01 24.07
C ALA A 640 -41.08 16.90 25.27
N ARG A 641 -40.16 17.76 25.73
CA ARG A 641 -40.40 18.71 26.82
C ARG A 641 -41.57 19.64 26.52
N ALA A 642 -41.63 20.22 25.32
CA ALA A 642 -42.66 21.19 24.97
C ALA A 642 -44.07 20.59 25.02
N VAL A 643 -44.23 19.37 24.52
CA VAL A 643 -45.50 18.65 24.56
C VAL A 643 -45.88 18.27 25.99
N VAL A 644 -44.95 17.73 26.78
CA VAL A 644 -45.24 17.33 28.16
C VAL A 644 -45.48 18.55 29.06
N TYR A 645 -44.81 19.67 28.81
CA TYR A 645 -45.07 20.93 29.51
C TYR A 645 -46.50 21.43 29.29
N GLU A 646 -47.04 21.29 28.08
CA GLU A 646 -48.43 21.65 27.82
C GLU A 646 -49.44 20.67 28.45
N LYS A 647 -49.06 19.39 28.58
CA LYS A 647 -49.82 18.39 29.32
C LYS A 647 -49.81 18.67 30.83
N GLU A 648 -48.66 19.01 31.40
CA GLU A 648 -48.47 19.32 32.82
C GLU A 648 -49.35 20.51 33.25
N LEU A 649 -49.46 21.53 32.39
CA LEU A 649 -50.36 22.68 32.57
C LEU A 649 -51.82 22.42 32.20
N ARG A 650 -52.17 21.21 31.73
CA ARG A 650 -53.52 20.80 31.29
C ARG A 650 -54.12 21.66 30.16
N LEU A 651 -53.29 22.41 29.45
CA LEU A 651 -53.68 23.26 28.32
C LEU A 651 -54.21 22.42 27.15
N LYS A 652 -53.69 21.19 26.99
CA LYS A 652 -54.14 20.26 25.96
C LYS A 652 -55.61 19.83 26.17
N GLU A 653 -56.00 19.46 27.38
CA GLU A 653 -57.38 19.06 27.70
C GLU A 653 -58.34 20.25 27.57
N PHE A 654 -57.91 21.43 28.04
CA PHE A 654 -58.68 22.66 27.88
C PHE A 654 -58.99 22.99 26.41
N THR A 655 -58.00 22.83 25.52
CA THR A 655 -58.23 23.05 24.07
C THR A 655 -59.12 21.98 23.43
N ASN A 656 -59.11 20.75 23.95
CA ASN A 656 -60.03 19.71 23.50
C ASN A 656 -61.49 20.02 23.92
N VAL A 657 -61.70 20.54 25.14
CA VAL A 657 -63.03 21.01 25.61
C VAL A 657 -63.55 22.18 24.77
N LEU A 658 -62.65 23.04 24.27
CA LEU A 658 -62.99 24.12 23.33
C LEU A 658 -63.36 23.62 21.91
N GLY A 659 -63.29 22.31 21.66
CA GLY A 659 -63.69 21.69 20.40
C GLY A 659 -62.56 21.52 19.38
N LEU A 660 -61.28 21.63 19.78
CA LEU A 660 -60.15 21.32 18.91
C LEU A 660 -59.80 19.84 18.98
N SER A 661 -59.61 19.19 17.83
CA SER A 661 -59.19 17.79 17.79
C SER A 661 -57.72 17.59 18.22
N ASN A 662 -57.41 16.44 18.82
CA ASN A 662 -56.04 16.07 19.20
C ASN A 662 -55.06 16.05 18.00
N PHE A 663 -55.55 15.69 16.81
CA PHE A 663 -54.75 15.69 15.59
C PHE A 663 -54.22 17.09 15.23
N VAL A 664 -55.06 18.13 15.38
CA VAL A 664 -54.65 19.53 15.15
C VAL A 664 -53.53 19.95 16.10
N HIS A 665 -53.58 19.46 17.34
CA HIS A 665 -52.58 19.76 18.35
C HIS A 665 -51.20 19.17 17.98
N TRP A 666 -51.16 17.89 17.57
CA TRP A 666 -49.93 17.26 17.10
C TRP A 666 -49.40 17.89 15.83
N LEU A 667 -50.29 18.19 14.88
CA LEU A 667 -49.91 18.83 13.63
C LEU A 667 -49.32 20.22 13.88
N ASN A 668 -49.85 20.99 14.83
CA ASN A 668 -49.28 22.27 15.23
C ASN A 668 -47.88 22.15 15.86
N TRP A 669 -47.69 21.23 16.81
CA TRP A 669 -46.37 21.05 17.42
C TRP A 669 -45.35 20.53 16.41
N PHE A 670 -45.78 19.64 15.50
CA PHE A 670 -44.96 19.15 14.41
C PHE A 670 -44.50 20.29 13.50
N THR A 671 -45.43 21.10 12.99
CA THR A 671 -45.09 22.17 12.04
C THR A 671 -44.21 23.26 12.65
N ILE A 672 -44.43 23.62 13.91
CA ILE A 672 -43.58 24.62 14.57
C ILE A 672 -42.17 24.08 14.80
N THR A 673 -42.06 22.82 15.21
CA THR A 673 -40.75 22.20 15.40
C THR A 673 -40.04 22.02 14.07
N CYS A 674 -40.74 21.65 12.99
CA CYS A 674 -40.19 21.64 11.63
C CYS A 674 -39.68 23.01 11.19
N ILE A 675 -40.45 24.09 11.38
CA ILE A 675 -40.03 25.45 10.99
C ILE A 675 -38.73 25.84 11.70
N VAL A 676 -38.60 25.53 12.99
CA VAL A 676 -37.39 25.84 13.77
C VAL A 676 -36.18 25.02 13.30
N VAL A 677 -36.36 23.75 12.95
CA VAL A 677 -35.26 22.83 12.62
C VAL A 677 -34.85 22.88 11.13
N VAL A 678 -35.70 23.35 10.23
CA VAL A 678 -35.37 23.55 8.80
C VAL A 678 -34.18 24.50 8.61
N ILE A 679 -34.15 25.60 9.38
CA ILE A 679 -33.07 26.60 9.29
C ILE A 679 -31.69 25.99 9.64
N PRO A 680 -31.49 25.37 10.82
CA PRO A 680 -30.22 24.72 11.13
C PRO A 680 -29.92 23.54 10.19
N ALA A 681 -30.91 22.79 9.70
CA ALA A 681 -30.66 21.73 8.70
C ALA A 681 -30.09 22.27 7.38
N LEU A 682 -30.63 23.39 6.90
CA LEU A 682 -30.13 24.08 5.71
C LEU A 682 -28.70 24.61 5.94
N LEU A 683 -28.45 25.25 7.09
CA LEU A 683 -27.12 25.75 7.44
C LEU A 683 -26.10 24.61 7.58
N VAL A 684 -26.47 23.50 8.21
CA VAL A 684 -25.60 22.32 8.32
C VAL A 684 -25.31 21.74 6.93
N SER A 685 -26.29 21.63 6.03
CA SER A 685 -26.05 21.17 4.66
C SER A 685 -25.07 22.07 3.89
N ILE A 686 -25.20 23.39 4.04
CA ILE A 686 -24.27 24.37 3.48
C ILE A 686 -22.86 24.19 4.09
N LEU A 687 -22.76 24.04 5.41
CA LEU A 687 -21.49 23.84 6.10
C LEU A 687 -20.82 22.51 5.72
N LEU A 688 -21.57 21.43 5.51
CA LEU A 688 -21.01 20.15 5.07
C LEU A 688 -20.37 20.27 3.69
N LYS A 689 -21.01 21.00 2.76
CA LYS A 689 -20.47 21.22 1.41
C LYS A 689 -19.31 22.21 1.40
N PHE A 690 -19.54 23.44 1.86
CA PHE A 690 -18.54 24.52 1.78
C PHE A 690 -17.45 24.44 2.84
N GLY A 691 -17.70 23.73 3.95
CA GLY A 691 -16.71 23.45 4.99
C GLY A 691 -15.70 22.36 4.61
N GLY A 692 -15.77 21.79 3.40
CA GLY A 692 -14.80 20.81 2.89
C GLY A 692 -14.90 19.43 3.54
N LEU A 693 -16.07 19.09 4.12
CA LEU A 693 -16.40 17.78 4.66
C LEU A 693 -16.97 16.85 3.58
N CYS A 694 -17.91 17.34 2.77
CA CYS A 694 -18.44 16.65 1.59
C CYS A 694 -18.40 17.60 0.37
N PRO A 695 -17.21 17.96 -0.14
CA PRO A 695 -17.08 18.93 -1.23
C PRO A 695 -17.72 18.48 -2.56
N SER A 696 -17.66 17.18 -2.89
CA SER A 696 -18.17 16.67 -4.16
C SER A 696 -19.69 16.39 -4.14
N ALA A 697 -20.29 16.21 -2.95
CA ALA A 697 -21.72 15.93 -2.83
C ALA A 697 -22.64 17.11 -3.21
N ASP A 698 -23.84 16.77 -3.70
CA ASP A 698 -24.89 17.74 -3.96
C ASP A 698 -25.51 18.26 -2.65
N CYS A 699 -25.52 19.59 -2.48
CA CYS A 699 -26.07 20.23 -1.28
C CYS A 699 -27.58 19.93 -1.13
N SER A 700 -28.31 19.84 -2.25
CA SER A 700 -29.73 19.49 -2.23
C SER A 700 -29.96 18.08 -1.69
N LEU A 701 -29.11 17.12 -2.08
CA LEU A 701 -29.20 15.74 -1.63
C LEU A 701 -28.94 15.64 -0.11
N LEU A 702 -27.86 16.27 0.37
CA LEU A 702 -27.56 16.35 1.82
C LEU A 702 -28.74 16.92 2.61
N PHE A 703 -29.32 18.03 2.13
CA PHE A 703 -30.49 18.65 2.75
C PHE A 703 -31.70 17.71 2.77
N THR A 704 -31.97 16.95 1.71
CA THR A 704 -33.10 16.01 1.69
C THR A 704 -32.95 14.88 2.70
N PHE A 705 -31.73 14.35 2.92
CA PHE A 705 -31.49 13.33 3.95
C PHE A 705 -31.70 13.88 5.37
N LEU A 706 -31.23 15.10 5.64
CA LEU A 706 -31.48 15.77 6.93
C LEU A 706 -32.97 16.02 7.16
N MET A 707 -33.70 16.45 6.12
CA MET A 707 -35.15 16.67 6.21
C MET A 707 -35.94 15.37 6.40
N ALA A 708 -35.56 14.29 5.72
CA ALA A 708 -36.14 12.96 5.93
C ALA A 708 -35.87 12.45 7.36
N PHE A 709 -34.70 12.73 7.92
CA PHE A 709 -34.40 12.42 9.31
C PHE A 709 -35.28 13.22 10.28
N ILE A 710 -35.46 14.52 10.07
CA ILE A 710 -36.33 15.37 10.89
C ILE A 710 -37.79 14.91 10.82
N TRP A 711 -38.25 14.47 9.64
CA TRP A 711 -39.57 13.88 9.43
C TRP A 711 -39.83 12.67 10.33
N ALA A 712 -38.83 11.81 10.54
CA ALA A 712 -38.94 10.64 11.42
C ALA A 712 -38.68 10.96 12.89
N LEU A 713 -37.75 11.87 13.16
CA LEU A 713 -37.29 12.21 14.51
C LEU A 713 -38.37 12.89 15.36
N ILE A 714 -39.11 13.85 14.80
CA ILE A 714 -40.11 14.62 15.56
C ILE A 714 -41.26 13.71 16.05
N PRO A 715 -41.88 12.86 15.20
CA PRO A 715 -42.92 11.93 15.64
C PRO A 715 -42.39 10.89 16.65
N GLN A 716 -41.13 10.45 16.52
CA GLN A 716 -40.50 9.57 17.51
C GLN A 716 -40.36 10.26 18.88
N ALA A 717 -39.94 11.54 18.92
CA ALA A 717 -39.88 12.31 20.17
C ALA A 717 -41.28 12.52 20.78
N PHE A 718 -42.29 12.75 19.95
CA PHE A 718 -43.68 12.84 20.39
C PHE A 718 -44.21 11.52 20.93
N LEU A 719 -43.86 10.38 20.33
CA LEU A 719 -44.22 9.05 20.83
C LEU A 719 -43.70 8.86 22.26
N VAL A 720 -42.43 9.20 22.51
CA VAL A 720 -41.84 9.13 23.85
C VAL A 720 -42.56 10.06 24.84
N SER A 721 -42.98 11.25 24.39
CA SER A 721 -43.74 12.20 25.21
C SER A 721 -45.11 11.70 25.68
N VAL A 722 -45.66 10.63 25.08
CA VAL A 722 -46.95 10.06 25.50
C VAL A 722 -46.87 9.38 26.86
N PHE A 723 -45.73 8.77 27.20
CA PHE A 723 -45.55 7.99 28.43
C PHE A 723 -45.28 8.84 29.68
N PHE A 724 -44.97 10.13 29.53
CA PHE A 724 -44.54 10.98 30.63
C PHE A 724 -45.51 12.14 30.88
N THR A 725 -45.68 12.48 32.16
CA THR A 725 -46.54 13.58 32.64
C THR A 725 -45.76 14.82 33.09
N GLN A 726 -44.51 14.67 33.53
CA GLN A 726 -43.65 15.77 33.99
C GLN A 726 -42.63 16.19 32.93
N ALA A 727 -42.53 17.49 32.64
CA ALA A 727 -41.77 17.99 31.48
C ALA A 727 -40.26 17.77 31.58
N ASN A 728 -39.65 18.02 32.75
CA ASN A 728 -38.20 17.89 32.94
C ASN A 728 -37.75 16.41 32.87
N PHE A 729 -38.54 15.51 33.46
CA PHE A 729 -38.25 14.08 33.42
C PHE A 729 -38.39 13.53 32.00
N ALA A 730 -39.45 13.91 31.28
CA ALA A 730 -39.64 13.54 29.88
C ALA A 730 -38.48 13.99 28.99
N ALA A 731 -37.96 15.20 29.20
CA ALA A 731 -36.81 15.71 28.45
C ALA A 731 -35.58 14.80 28.62
N ILE A 732 -35.21 14.47 29.86
CA ILE A 732 -34.05 13.61 30.15
C ILE A 732 -34.27 12.20 29.62
N ALA A 733 -35.45 11.62 29.86
CA ALA A 733 -35.80 10.28 29.39
C ALA A 733 -35.78 10.18 27.85
N SER A 734 -36.26 11.21 27.15
CA SER A 734 -36.23 11.25 25.68
C SER A 734 -34.80 11.28 25.12
N GLY A 735 -33.88 12.01 25.76
CA GLY A 735 -32.46 11.98 25.39
C GLY A 735 -31.82 10.62 25.62
N LEU A 736 -32.19 9.92 26.69
CA LEU A 736 -31.69 8.57 26.98
C LEU A 736 -32.24 7.54 25.98
N ILE A 737 -33.53 7.58 25.67
CA ILE A 737 -34.17 6.72 24.67
C ILE A 737 -33.56 6.98 23.28
N TYR A 738 -33.25 8.24 22.96
CA TYR A 738 -32.58 8.61 21.72
C TYR A 738 -31.23 7.90 21.54
N PHE A 739 -30.38 7.89 22.57
CA PHE A 739 -29.11 7.15 22.55
C PHE A 739 -29.30 5.64 22.49
N LEU A 740 -30.29 5.12 23.21
CA LEU A 740 -30.58 3.68 23.19
C LEU A 740 -30.99 3.20 21.79
N MET A 741 -31.76 4.00 21.06
CA MET A 741 -32.18 3.70 19.68
C MET A 741 -31.05 3.79 18.64
N PHE A 742 -29.92 4.45 18.97
CA PHE A 742 -28.72 4.47 18.15
C PHE A 742 -27.82 3.23 18.35
N THR A 743 -27.87 2.60 19.53
CA THR A 743 -27.02 1.45 19.91
C THR A 743 -26.99 0.30 18.88
N PRO A 744 -28.10 -0.08 18.22
CA PRO A 744 -28.08 -1.15 17.21
C PRO A 744 -27.17 -0.86 16.02
N TYR A 745 -26.82 0.39 15.73
CA TYR A 745 -25.90 0.74 14.64
C TYR A 745 -24.52 0.08 14.80
N ALA A 746 -24.03 -0.04 16.04
CA ALA A 746 -22.75 -0.69 16.32
C ALA A 746 -22.72 -2.17 15.87
N SER A 747 -23.87 -2.84 15.87
CA SER A 747 -23.97 -4.22 15.39
C SER A 747 -23.72 -4.34 13.88
N VAL A 748 -24.09 -3.32 13.09
CA VAL A 748 -23.84 -3.28 11.63
C VAL A 748 -22.35 -3.17 11.32
N PHE A 749 -21.58 -2.54 12.19
CA PHE A 749 -20.14 -2.45 12.04
C PHE A 749 -19.42 -3.74 12.45
N LEU A 750 -19.88 -4.38 13.53
CA LEU A 750 -19.27 -5.59 14.09
C LEU A 750 -19.62 -6.87 13.33
N TYR A 751 -20.86 -6.99 12.85
CA TYR A 751 -21.36 -8.17 12.16
C TYR A 751 -21.60 -7.87 10.68
N GLU A 752 -21.33 -8.85 9.82
CA GLU A 752 -21.68 -8.77 8.41
C GLU A 752 -23.10 -9.27 8.21
N LEU A 753 -24.05 -8.37 8.46
CA LEU A 753 -25.47 -8.66 8.38
C LEU A 753 -25.95 -8.70 6.92
N GLY A 754 -26.98 -9.52 6.67
CA GLY A 754 -27.67 -9.55 5.38
C GLY A 754 -28.50 -8.28 5.14
N SER A 755 -28.98 -8.08 3.90
CA SER A 755 -29.82 -6.92 3.57
C SER A 755 -31.07 -6.82 4.45
N LEU A 756 -31.77 -7.95 4.67
CA LEU A 756 -32.97 -8.02 5.51
C LEU A 756 -32.72 -7.65 6.98
N GLU A 757 -31.60 -8.12 7.54
CA GLU A 757 -31.23 -7.83 8.92
C GLU A 757 -30.89 -6.34 9.08
N ILE A 758 -30.18 -5.76 8.11
CA ILE A 758 -29.90 -4.32 8.07
C ILE A 758 -31.20 -3.52 7.92
N SER A 759 -32.14 -3.97 7.08
CA SER A 759 -33.46 -3.35 6.94
C SER A 759 -34.24 -3.33 8.27
N LEU A 760 -34.21 -4.43 9.03
CA LEU A 760 -34.87 -4.50 10.35
C LEU A 760 -34.22 -3.58 11.38
N LEU A 761 -32.87 -3.54 11.42
CA LEU A 761 -32.13 -2.63 12.30
C LEU A 761 -32.37 -1.16 11.92
N SER A 762 -32.60 -0.87 10.63
CA SER A 762 -32.91 0.47 10.14
C SER A 762 -34.32 0.97 10.45
N LEU A 763 -35.16 0.21 11.17
CA LEU A 763 -36.46 0.67 11.67
C LEU A 763 -36.32 1.77 12.75
N SER A 764 -35.13 1.94 13.33
CA SER A 764 -34.84 3.12 14.13
C SER A 764 -34.26 4.24 13.24
N PRO A 765 -34.82 5.45 13.28
CA PRO A 765 -34.41 6.52 12.39
C PRO A 765 -32.95 6.96 12.65
N GLN A 766 -32.44 6.74 13.87
CA GLN A 766 -31.03 6.94 14.22
C GLN A 766 -30.10 6.02 13.40
N VAL A 767 -30.46 4.74 13.27
CA VAL A 767 -29.66 3.78 12.50
C VAL A 767 -29.76 4.07 11.01
N ALA A 768 -30.96 4.38 10.51
CA ALA A 768 -31.18 4.70 9.10
C ALA A 768 -30.40 5.96 8.66
N VAL A 769 -30.34 7.01 9.48
CA VAL A 769 -29.57 8.22 9.15
C VAL A 769 -28.06 7.96 9.23
N ALA A 770 -27.60 7.19 10.22
CA ALA A 770 -26.19 6.81 10.35
C ALA A 770 -25.72 6.02 9.12
N LEU A 771 -26.52 5.04 8.68
CA LEU A 771 -26.28 4.29 7.45
C LEU A 771 -26.25 5.20 6.22
N SER A 772 -27.18 6.15 6.11
CA SER A 772 -27.22 7.11 4.99
C SER A 772 -25.91 7.90 4.88
N PHE A 773 -25.44 8.46 5.99
CA PHE A 773 -24.23 9.28 6.02
C PHE A 773 -22.94 8.47 5.95
N SER A 774 -22.92 7.23 6.42
CA SER A 774 -21.83 6.27 6.15
C SER A 774 -21.68 6.02 4.64
N ARG A 775 -22.79 5.88 3.91
CA ARG A 775 -22.77 5.70 2.44
C ARG A 775 -22.39 6.96 1.68
N ILE A 776 -22.90 8.12 2.09
CA ILE A 776 -22.49 9.41 1.52
C ILE A 776 -20.99 9.64 1.75
N GLY A 777 -20.49 9.34 2.95
CA GLY A 777 -19.06 9.40 3.28
C GLY A 777 -18.23 8.48 2.40
N ALA A 778 -18.65 7.24 2.17
CA ALA A 778 -17.95 6.31 1.28
C ALA A 778 -17.87 6.80 -0.17
N LEU A 779 -18.93 7.43 -0.71
CA LEU A 779 -18.90 8.03 -2.05
C LEU A 779 -17.99 9.27 -2.13
N GLU A 780 -17.85 9.99 -1.02
CA GLU A 780 -16.94 11.12 -0.91
C GLU A 780 -15.48 10.66 -0.81
N GLU A 781 -15.19 9.58 -0.07
CA GLU A 781 -13.84 8.96 -0.01
C GLU A 781 -13.33 8.55 -1.40
N ILE A 782 -14.24 8.09 -2.28
CA ILE A 782 -13.93 7.71 -3.67
C ILE A 782 -13.67 8.96 -4.54
N GLY A 783 -14.16 10.14 -4.12
CA GLY A 783 -14.02 11.40 -4.84
C GLY A 783 -15.14 11.72 -5.84
N ARG A 784 -16.17 10.86 -5.93
CA ARG A 784 -17.36 11.11 -6.77
C ARG A 784 -18.39 11.97 -6.05
N GLY A 785 -18.52 11.81 -4.73
CA GLY A 785 -19.56 12.45 -3.93
C GLY A 785 -20.95 11.83 -4.19
N ALA A 786 -21.90 12.12 -3.31
CA ALA A 786 -23.28 11.66 -3.47
C ALA A 786 -24.05 12.59 -4.42
N ILE A 787 -24.47 12.04 -5.56
CA ILE A 787 -25.26 12.71 -6.60
C ILE A 787 -26.61 12.00 -6.72
N TRP A 788 -27.65 12.71 -7.14
CA TRP A 788 -28.99 12.14 -7.36
C TRP A 788 -29.02 10.93 -8.31
N GLY A 789 -28.11 10.87 -9.27
CA GLY A 789 -27.99 9.76 -10.22
C GLY A 789 -27.56 8.43 -9.59
N ASP A 790 -26.88 8.45 -8.44
CA ASP A 790 -26.31 7.28 -7.79
C ASP A 790 -27.20 6.73 -6.65
N LEU A 791 -28.44 7.21 -6.50
CA LEU A 791 -29.34 6.83 -5.40
C LEU A 791 -29.63 5.32 -5.34
N ASN A 792 -29.83 4.70 -6.50
CA ASN A 792 -30.19 3.28 -6.61
C ASN A 792 -28.97 2.36 -6.68
N GLY A 793 -27.78 2.88 -6.38
CA GLY A 793 -26.52 2.14 -6.38
C GLY A 793 -25.54 2.70 -7.40
N SER A 794 -24.25 2.54 -7.10
CA SER A 794 -23.15 2.85 -8.00
C SER A 794 -22.48 1.55 -8.45
N GLN A 795 -21.97 1.48 -9.68
CA GLN A 795 -21.24 0.30 -10.18
C GLN A 795 -19.94 0.03 -9.39
N LEU A 796 -19.44 1.02 -8.64
CA LEU A 796 -18.22 0.93 -7.85
C LEU A 796 -18.43 0.32 -6.47
N SER A 797 -19.66 0.34 -5.93
CA SER A 797 -19.98 -0.12 -4.57
C SER A 797 -21.00 -1.26 -4.61
N ASN A 798 -20.53 -2.50 -4.47
CA ASN A 798 -21.40 -3.68 -4.47
C ASN A 798 -21.96 -3.95 -3.06
N ASP A 799 -22.55 -2.91 -2.47
CA ASP A 799 -23.10 -2.95 -1.12
C ASP A 799 -24.53 -3.48 -1.09
N PRO A 800 -24.92 -4.23 -0.05
CA PRO A 800 -26.26 -4.83 0.04
C PRO A 800 -27.39 -3.81 0.23
N VAL A 801 -27.08 -2.55 0.58
CA VAL A 801 -28.05 -1.49 0.87
C VAL A 801 -27.68 -0.22 0.12
N THR A 802 -28.63 0.30 -0.65
CA THR A 802 -28.49 1.51 -1.46
C THR A 802 -28.93 2.77 -0.70
N LEU A 803 -28.52 3.94 -1.19
CA LEU A 803 -28.88 5.23 -0.59
C LEU A 803 -30.41 5.47 -0.66
N SER A 804 -31.05 5.02 -1.74
CA SER A 804 -32.51 5.01 -1.92
C SER A 804 -33.23 4.18 -0.87
N HIS A 805 -32.69 2.99 -0.53
CA HIS A 805 -33.24 2.16 0.53
C HIS A 805 -33.23 2.90 1.87
N CYS A 806 -32.13 3.57 2.23
CA CYS A 806 -32.05 4.35 3.47
C CYS A 806 -33.07 5.51 3.51
N LEU A 807 -33.25 6.22 2.39
CA LEU A 807 -34.26 7.28 2.29
C LEU A 807 -35.68 6.74 2.46
N SER A 808 -35.98 5.59 1.83
CA SER A 808 -37.29 4.94 1.95
C SER A 808 -37.59 4.48 3.38
N MET A 809 -36.58 3.95 4.09
CA MET A 809 -36.72 3.53 5.48
C MET A 809 -36.96 4.71 6.42
N LEU A 810 -36.24 5.83 6.26
CA LEU A 810 -36.51 7.06 7.04
C LEU A 810 -37.94 7.56 6.87
N MET A 811 -38.48 7.52 5.66
CA MET A 811 -39.87 7.92 5.40
C MET A 811 -40.87 6.96 6.06
N LEU A 812 -40.59 5.66 5.99
CA LEU A 812 -41.40 4.60 6.61
C LEU A 812 -41.38 4.71 8.15
N ASP A 813 -40.23 4.95 8.76
CA ASP A 813 -40.08 5.13 10.21
C ASP A 813 -40.93 6.30 10.72
N GLY A 814 -40.89 7.44 10.01
CA GLY A 814 -41.70 8.60 10.37
C GLY A 814 -43.20 8.34 10.25
N PHE A 815 -43.62 7.59 9.22
CA PHE A 815 -45.01 7.19 9.06
C PHE A 815 -45.46 6.23 10.17
N LEU A 816 -44.65 5.22 10.48
CA LEU A 816 -44.93 4.27 11.56
C LEU A 816 -44.96 4.96 12.92
N ALA A 817 -44.04 5.88 13.20
CA ALA A 817 -44.03 6.66 14.43
C ALA A 817 -45.30 7.53 14.58
N TRP A 818 -45.79 8.14 13.49
CA TRP A 818 -47.07 8.85 13.49
C TRP A 818 -48.26 7.95 13.80
N LEU A 819 -48.31 6.77 13.17
CA LEU A 819 -49.39 5.79 13.41
C LEU A 819 -49.37 5.34 14.88
N CYS A 820 -48.20 4.96 15.39
CA CYS A 820 -48.02 4.56 16.78
C CYS A 820 -48.36 5.69 17.75
N LEU A 821 -48.01 6.95 17.44
CA LEU A 821 -48.35 8.12 18.26
C LEU A 821 -49.87 8.29 18.42
N LEU A 822 -50.60 8.30 17.30
CA LEU A 822 -52.05 8.47 17.30
C LEU A 822 -52.77 7.28 17.96
N TYR A 823 -52.24 6.07 17.79
CA TYR A 823 -52.77 4.87 18.40
C TYR A 823 -52.56 4.85 19.92
N LEU A 824 -51.32 5.02 20.39
CA LEU A 824 -50.98 4.95 21.82
C LEU A 824 -51.65 6.07 22.62
N GLU A 825 -51.80 7.26 22.06
CA GLU A 825 -52.53 8.34 22.73
C GLU A 825 -54.00 7.98 22.96
N ALA A 826 -54.65 7.28 22.02
CA ALA A 826 -56.05 6.90 22.15
C ALA A 826 -56.28 5.78 23.16
N VAL A 827 -55.28 4.91 23.36
CA VAL A 827 -55.38 3.71 24.21
C VAL A 827 -54.87 3.95 25.63
N LEU A 828 -53.81 4.75 25.81
CA LEU A 828 -53.20 4.95 27.13
C LEU A 828 -54.09 5.82 28.05
N PRO A 829 -54.30 5.41 29.32
CA PRO A 829 -55.03 6.21 30.30
C PRO A 829 -54.28 7.48 30.67
N GLY A 830 -54.76 8.60 30.11
CA GLY A 830 -54.50 9.92 30.69
C GLY A 830 -55.30 10.09 31.97
N THR A 831 -54.75 10.79 32.96
CA THR A 831 -55.41 11.03 34.26
C THR A 831 -56.78 11.70 34.15
N TYR A 832 -57.08 12.37 33.03
CA TYR A 832 -58.35 13.08 32.80
C TYR A 832 -58.91 12.93 31.37
N GLY A 833 -58.32 12.06 30.53
CA GLY A 833 -58.79 11.81 29.16
C GLY A 833 -59.72 10.60 29.08
N LEU A 834 -60.72 10.65 28.20
CA LEU A 834 -61.57 9.47 27.90
C LEU A 834 -60.75 8.45 27.11
N THR A 835 -60.39 7.34 27.74
CA THR A 835 -59.67 6.22 27.11
C THR A 835 -60.58 5.42 26.20
N LYS A 836 -60.02 4.93 25.09
CA LYS A 836 -60.66 3.92 24.26
C LYS A 836 -60.03 2.55 24.57
N PRO A 837 -60.80 1.45 24.53
CA PRO A 837 -60.24 0.12 24.69
C PRO A 837 -59.24 -0.20 23.57
N TRP A 838 -58.23 -1.03 23.86
CA TRP A 838 -57.14 -1.36 22.92
C TRP A 838 -57.64 -1.95 21.57
N TYR A 839 -58.75 -2.68 21.58
CA TYR A 839 -59.37 -3.27 20.39
C TYR A 839 -60.34 -2.31 19.66
N PHE A 840 -60.38 -1.02 20.00
CA PHE A 840 -61.33 -0.05 19.43
C PHE A 840 -61.31 0.01 17.89
N LEU A 841 -60.15 -0.15 17.24
CA LEU A 841 -60.03 -0.21 15.78
C LEU A 841 -60.76 -1.40 15.14
N CYS A 842 -60.94 -2.49 15.89
CA CYS A 842 -61.63 -3.71 15.45
C CYS A 842 -63.15 -3.64 15.71
N THR A 843 -63.64 -2.61 16.38
CA THR A 843 -65.09 -2.46 16.65
C THR A 843 -65.80 -1.84 15.45
N TRP A 844 -66.91 -2.44 15.02
CA TRP A 844 -67.75 -1.97 13.91
C TRP A 844 -68.30 -0.55 14.13
N GLU A 845 -68.40 -0.11 15.39
CA GLU A 845 -68.86 1.23 15.79
C GLU A 845 -67.89 2.35 15.44
N PHE A 846 -66.59 2.08 15.30
CA PHE A 846 -65.61 3.08 14.89
C PHE A 846 -65.76 3.45 13.40
N TRP A 847 -65.99 2.45 12.55
CA TRP A 847 -66.06 2.61 11.10
C TRP A 847 -67.41 3.16 10.62
N ARG A 848 -68.46 3.14 11.46
CA ARG A 848 -69.75 3.79 11.20
C ARG A 848 -70.07 4.85 12.26
N PRO A 849 -69.68 6.11 12.07
CA PRO A 849 -70.14 7.18 12.96
C PRO A 849 -71.66 7.33 12.85
N LYS A 850 -72.38 7.15 13.97
CA LYS A 850 -73.83 7.50 14.05
C LYS A 850 -73.98 9.00 13.81
N ILE A 851 -74.61 9.39 12.70
CA ILE A 851 -75.05 10.76 12.46
C ILE A 851 -76.10 11.09 13.52
N ARG A 852 -75.71 11.84 14.57
CA ARG A 852 -76.67 12.39 15.54
C ARG A 852 -77.39 13.57 14.88
N SER A 853 -78.59 13.33 14.35
CA SER A 853 -79.54 14.39 14.04
C SER A 853 -79.95 15.11 15.32
N TRP A 854 -79.55 16.37 15.49
CA TRP A 854 -80.04 17.22 16.56
C TRP A 854 -81.46 17.66 16.20
N GLY A 855 -82.46 17.04 16.83
CA GLY A 855 -83.86 17.35 16.61
C GLY A 855 -84.72 16.97 17.82
N ARG A 856 -85.20 18.00 18.53
CA ARG A 856 -86.30 18.00 19.53
C ARG A 856 -86.16 17.01 20.70
N ALA A 857 -85.58 17.49 21.80
CA ALA A 857 -85.96 17.04 23.14
C ALA A 857 -87.28 17.74 23.53
N GLY A 858 -88.40 17.10 23.20
CA GLY A 858 -89.69 17.38 23.82
C GLY A 858 -89.80 16.61 25.15
N LEU A 859 -90.26 17.32 26.17
CA LEU A 859 -90.69 16.88 27.50
C LEU A 859 -91.06 15.39 27.63
N GLY A 860 -90.52 14.71 28.65
CA GLY A 860 -91.05 13.42 29.10
C GLY A 860 -90.12 12.52 29.92
N GLY A 861 -89.47 13.02 30.98
CA GLY A 861 -88.66 12.19 31.88
C GLY A 861 -89.45 11.69 33.10
N LYS A 862 -90.01 10.48 33.02
CA LYS A 862 -90.58 9.74 34.17
C LYS A 862 -89.47 8.90 34.83
N ARG A 863 -89.33 9.01 36.15
CA ARG A 863 -88.41 8.25 37.03
C ARG A 863 -88.53 6.72 36.91
N ARG A 864 -87.40 6.04 37.06
CA ARG A 864 -87.15 4.74 37.77
C ARG A 864 -85.63 4.48 37.69
N VAL A 865 -84.82 4.59 38.75
CA VAL A 865 -84.60 3.71 39.92
C VAL A 865 -84.50 2.22 39.56
N MET A 866 -83.31 1.66 39.81
CA MET A 866 -82.92 0.30 40.28
C MET A 866 -81.39 0.23 40.07
N GLY A 867 -80.52 0.14 41.09
CA GLY A 867 -80.24 -1.09 41.87
C GLY A 867 -79.46 -2.05 40.97
N GLY A 868 -78.23 -2.48 41.20
CA GLY A 868 -77.44 -2.77 42.40
C GLY A 868 -76.59 -4.01 42.05
N GLU A 869 -75.45 -4.19 42.73
CA GLU A 869 -74.62 -5.43 42.80
C GLU A 869 -73.89 -5.82 41.50
N GLU A 870 -72.59 -6.15 41.46
CA GLU A 870 -71.55 -6.54 42.43
C GLU A 870 -70.21 -5.85 42.12
#